data_AF-A0A919W2F0-F1
#
_entry.id   AF-A0A919W2F0-F1
#
_cell.length_a   1.000
_cell.length_b   1.000
_cell.length_c   1.000
_cell.angle_alpha   90.00
_cell.angle_beta   90.00
_cell.angle_gamma   90.00
#
_symmetry.space_group_name_H-M   'P 1'
#
loop_
_entity.id
_entity.type
_entity.pdbx_description
1 polymer ?
#
loop_
_entity_poly.entity_id
_entity_poly.type
_entity_poly.pdbx_seq_one_letter_code
_entity_poly.pdbx_strand_id
1 'polypeptide(L)'
;MTMSRRKALKTFGAGTAAAVAGPALIALASQADAAAQPIPNPTGVGAAGTTLAKTVLPDAPNALGYRKLKAGPGEPHVLNNPGKFPVTTPATVLAAFGHMSDLHIVDDQSPLRVEFVDHLADPGEDPWPTGSAYRPHEFLSTQVVDAMARALRKIGRGPVTRLPLGFTAVTGDAVDNAQYNETRWYIDLLDGGRYIVPNSGNPALEQSVSGGFGLFPAGEKFFWHPEKAKTGDVHPGLGFGDRPGLLAAARKQFTSTGLGMPWYAVYGNHDALIQGNVPVDFDILFLHSLKWVAVNDWKLFKTFPKVPDGILDWWDVVEDGVDAITVTPDPYRRLLFREQFVAEHLATAGFPLGHGFAGSGKKAYYAVPHGPNDIVRYIVLDTTSEDSADGRVDDVQFKWLTQQLIANSSRYMNPEFELVVQPKVQDKLFVIFCHHTILTMSNDSDGNHGAADVLDLLRRFPNVILMANGHTHRNEVKAHLREVGTKVNALVGDGGFWEVSAASHIDWPAQSRTIEIAEGGGTLSIFTTVVDIDAPLNGDAGNGTPALLAATARELAVNDPQERLDEDGNPNDMTVGRRGANSAQRNSQLLLKTPFPLPKSVVVEGPGVLQDGATGNMCIVSGGSVSSLGLGMAAGTSPSIAMNATGEWQATFQANNGKLWYRSPSGQGGQLGGIAGIVVAPSTSPSIAALPAGGFVIAYQAANTGGLCFVSPSWMNTSLGLGMKAGTSPSIAPLANGDNCVIAMQANDGTLWIATLAGGGVPTGLAMPAGASPTVGSAPNGGYVVAFQGADGNLRWLNPAGDLVEPGIAMRAGTNPSVAFNAAGDYRIAFQHQSGVLATVGPTGSMVTTGQPMASAASPGIAVTAAGFDVLFQHSDGKLRRLTASGQVIATGAAVATGATPSLSAALALTLPPPVAKKTYNVPDLIGMTPDQAGAALKAIGLRVGVISHIAKCIEAPGTIVAPQHPDAGPHELLPDSPVHFTVETGEGCVITK
;
A
#
# COMPACT_ATOMS: atom_id res chain seq x y z
N MET A 1 -32.84 54.91 2.46
CA MET A 1 -31.63 54.07 2.67
C MET A 1 -32.10 52.70 3.15
N THR A 2 -32.36 51.83 2.19
CA THR A 2 -32.88 50.47 2.39
C THR A 2 -31.69 49.53 2.57
N MET A 3 -31.58 48.90 3.74
CA MET A 3 -30.64 47.81 3.97
C MET A 3 -30.98 46.65 3.03
N SER A 4 -30.01 46.18 2.24
CA SER A 4 -30.24 45.09 1.30
C SER A 4 -30.38 43.75 2.02
N ARG A 5 -31.25 42.89 1.49
CA ARG A 5 -31.60 41.54 1.99
C ARG A 5 -30.41 40.59 2.22
N ARG A 6 -29.19 40.95 1.80
CA ARG A 6 -27.95 40.12 1.90
C ARG A 6 -27.46 39.81 3.31
N LYS A 7 -27.92 40.49 4.36
CA LYS A 7 -27.45 40.25 5.74
C LYS A 7 -28.41 39.46 6.63
N ALA A 8 -29.66 39.28 6.21
CA ALA A 8 -30.66 38.56 7.02
C ALA A 8 -30.66 37.03 6.77
N LEU A 9 -30.21 36.58 5.60
CA LEU A 9 -30.17 35.16 5.22
C LEU A 9 -28.95 34.38 5.75
N LYS A 10 -27.96 35.04 6.37
CA LYS A 10 -26.82 34.35 7.00
C LYS A 10 -27.10 33.82 8.41
N THR A 11 -28.29 34.05 8.97
CA THR A 11 -28.53 33.81 10.41
C THR A 11 -29.77 32.97 10.74
N PHE A 12 -30.63 32.64 9.78
CA PHE A 12 -31.78 31.74 10.02
C PHE A 12 -32.14 31.01 8.72
N GLY A 13 -31.72 29.75 8.60
CA GLY A 13 -31.93 28.86 7.45
C GLY A 13 -30.98 27.68 7.56
N ALA A 14 -31.33 26.72 8.42
CA ALA A 14 -30.52 25.57 8.79
C ALA A 14 -30.76 24.39 7.83
N GLY A 15 -29.67 23.69 7.47
CA GLY A 15 -29.66 22.33 6.91
C GLY A 15 -29.97 22.27 5.42
N THR A 16 -29.13 21.53 4.68
CA THR A 16 -29.21 21.28 3.23
C THR A 16 -28.88 22.50 2.35
N ALA A 17 -27.61 22.65 1.99
CA ALA A 17 -27.14 23.35 0.78
C ALA A 17 -25.69 22.93 0.50
N ALA A 18 -25.52 22.15 -0.57
CA ALA A 18 -24.31 21.78 -1.31
C ALA A 18 -22.96 22.14 -0.66
N ALA A 19 -22.16 21.13 -0.26
CA ALA A 19 -20.72 21.33 -0.27
C ALA A 19 -20.24 21.04 -1.69
N VAL A 20 -20.40 22.04 -2.53
CA VAL A 20 -19.41 22.27 -3.58
C VAL A 20 -18.33 23.10 -2.92
N ALA A 21 -17.16 22.48 -2.74
CA ALA A 21 -15.94 23.20 -2.43
C ALA A 21 -15.52 24.03 -3.67
N GLY A 22 -16.31 25.06 -3.98
CA GLY A 22 -15.91 26.20 -4.81
C GLY A 22 -15.03 27.14 -3.98
N PRO A 23 -14.02 27.80 -4.58
CA PRO A 23 -12.90 28.40 -3.85
C PRO A 23 -13.20 29.71 -3.07
N ALA A 24 -14.42 30.23 -3.04
CA ALA A 24 -14.75 31.49 -2.36
C ALA A 24 -14.98 31.38 -0.84
N LEU A 25 -13.89 31.32 -0.07
CA LEU A 25 -13.66 31.98 1.25
C LEU A 25 -12.61 31.23 2.07
N ILE A 26 -11.42 31.05 1.50
CA ILE A 26 -10.21 30.89 2.30
C ILE A 26 -9.16 31.87 1.79
N ALA A 27 -9.37 33.16 2.07
CA ALA A 27 -8.25 34.07 2.25
C ALA A 27 -7.55 33.72 3.58
N LEU A 28 -6.94 32.53 3.66
CA LEU A 28 -5.90 32.28 4.63
C LEU A 28 -4.81 33.27 4.28
N ALA A 29 -4.57 34.21 5.19
CA ALA A 29 -3.45 35.12 5.11
C ALA A 29 -2.23 34.32 4.70
N SER A 30 -1.70 34.62 3.51
CA SER A 30 -0.40 34.15 3.07
C SER A 30 0.60 34.67 4.09
N GLN A 31 0.90 33.90 5.12
CA GLN A 31 2.20 34.01 5.74
C GLN A 31 3.17 33.62 4.63
N ALA A 32 3.79 34.63 4.04
CA ALA A 32 4.96 34.44 3.21
C ALA A 32 6.02 33.79 4.10
N ASP A 33 6.02 32.46 4.15
CA ASP A 33 7.05 31.72 4.86
C ASP A 33 8.37 31.99 4.15
N ALA A 34 9.34 32.43 4.95
CA ALA A 34 10.68 32.81 4.54
C ALA A 34 11.28 31.76 3.60
N ALA A 35 11.87 32.23 2.50
CA ALA A 35 12.56 31.47 1.45
C ALA A 35 12.90 30.02 1.85
N ALA A 36 11.96 29.13 1.57
CA ALA A 36 12.03 27.76 2.00
C ALA A 36 13.28 27.10 1.38
N GLN A 37 14.16 26.57 2.23
CA GLN A 37 15.49 26.13 1.81
C GLN A 37 15.38 24.79 1.06
N PRO A 38 15.84 24.71 -0.20
CA PRO A 38 15.92 23.44 -0.90
C PRO A 38 16.86 22.49 -0.16
N ILE A 39 16.41 21.27 0.07
CA ILE A 39 17.23 20.18 0.59
C ILE A 39 17.72 19.38 -0.62
N PRO A 40 19.03 19.11 -0.72
CA PRO A 40 19.56 18.26 -1.79
C PRO A 40 18.88 16.89 -1.77
N ASN A 41 18.20 16.56 -2.87
CA ASN A 41 17.61 15.22 -3.02
C ASN A 41 18.73 14.17 -3.09
N PRO A 42 18.47 12.93 -2.62
CA PRO A 42 19.32 11.80 -3.00
C PRO A 42 19.34 11.69 -4.53
N THR A 43 20.52 11.80 -5.13
CA THR A 43 20.71 11.63 -6.58
C THR A 43 20.62 10.14 -6.94
N GLY A 44 19.84 9.79 -7.97
CA GLY A 44 19.76 8.42 -8.49
C GLY A 44 18.38 7.74 -8.37
N VAL A 45 18.38 6.43 -8.09
CA VAL A 45 17.21 5.52 -8.18
C VAL A 45 16.01 5.95 -7.30
N GLY A 46 16.24 6.73 -6.23
CA GLY A 46 15.17 7.20 -5.33
C GLY A 46 14.24 8.27 -5.92
N ALA A 47 14.67 9.01 -6.93
CA ALA A 47 13.85 10.03 -7.57
C ALA A 47 12.99 9.50 -8.74
N ALA A 48 13.30 8.29 -9.23
CA ALA A 48 12.63 7.74 -10.41
C ALA A 48 11.15 7.46 -10.14
N GLY A 49 10.27 7.99 -10.99
CA GLY A 49 8.82 7.83 -10.86
C GLY A 49 8.13 8.84 -9.94
N THR A 50 8.86 9.82 -9.39
CA THR A 50 8.30 10.89 -8.55
C THR A 50 8.59 12.28 -9.13
N THR A 51 7.94 13.30 -8.56
CA THR A 51 8.18 14.70 -8.93
C THR A 51 9.59 15.19 -8.60
N LEU A 52 10.38 14.43 -7.81
CA LEU A 52 11.79 14.73 -7.54
C LEU A 52 12.65 14.65 -8.81
N ALA A 53 12.33 13.74 -9.73
CA ALA A 53 13.09 13.58 -10.98
C ALA A 53 12.57 14.50 -12.09
N LYS A 54 11.25 14.60 -12.23
CA LYS A 54 10.57 15.42 -13.25
C LYS A 54 9.15 15.71 -12.81
N THR A 55 8.62 16.86 -13.19
CA THR A 55 7.20 17.18 -12.99
C THR A 55 6.43 17.07 -14.29
N VAL A 56 5.12 16.98 -14.18
CA VAL A 56 4.21 17.29 -15.30
C VAL A 56 3.54 18.63 -15.05
N LEU A 57 3.62 19.51 -16.05
CA LEU A 57 3.10 20.87 -16.00
C LEU A 57 2.22 21.15 -17.23
N PRO A 58 1.24 22.06 -17.11
CA PRO A 58 0.56 22.61 -18.27
C PRO A 58 1.58 23.33 -19.17
N ASP A 59 1.41 23.19 -20.48
CA ASP A 59 2.11 24.00 -21.46
C ASP A 59 1.41 25.35 -21.70
N ALA A 60 2.00 26.19 -22.55
CA ALA A 60 1.38 27.42 -23.02
C ALA A 60 0.00 27.11 -23.63
N PRO A 61 -1.03 27.93 -23.33
CA PRO A 61 -2.34 27.72 -23.91
C PRO A 61 -2.31 28.04 -25.40
N ASN A 62 -3.12 27.33 -26.19
CA ASN A 62 -3.37 27.69 -27.58
C ASN A 62 -4.33 28.90 -27.68
N ALA A 63 -4.70 29.30 -28.89
CA ALA A 63 -5.58 30.44 -29.13
C ALA A 63 -6.99 30.30 -28.50
N LEU A 64 -7.40 29.08 -28.14
CA LEU A 64 -8.68 28.76 -27.51
C LEU A 64 -8.55 28.52 -25.99
N GLY A 65 -7.37 28.77 -25.41
CA GLY A 65 -7.09 28.55 -23.99
C GLY A 65 -6.71 27.11 -23.64
N TYR A 66 -6.78 26.16 -24.58
CA TYR A 66 -6.49 24.74 -24.34
C TYR A 66 -4.99 24.49 -24.20
N ARG A 67 -4.61 23.63 -23.25
CA ARG A 67 -3.24 23.35 -22.83
C ARG A 67 -2.90 21.89 -23.07
N LYS A 68 -1.76 21.65 -23.72
CA LYS A 68 -1.09 20.35 -23.67
C LYS A 68 -0.26 20.23 -22.40
N LEU A 69 0.26 19.04 -22.13
CA LEU A 69 1.14 18.78 -20.99
C LEU A 69 2.60 18.73 -21.44
N LYS A 70 3.50 19.24 -20.61
CA LYS A 70 4.95 19.14 -20.82
C LYS A 70 5.66 18.60 -19.59
N ALA A 71 6.85 18.06 -19.80
CA ALA A 71 7.76 17.76 -18.70
C ALA A 71 8.31 19.07 -18.13
N GLY A 72 8.22 19.22 -16.81
CA GLY A 72 8.91 20.24 -16.04
C GLY A 72 10.14 19.66 -15.33
N PRO A 73 11.00 20.53 -14.78
CA PRO A 73 12.12 20.11 -13.95
C PRO A 73 11.62 19.36 -12.70
N GLY A 74 12.47 18.48 -12.16
CA GLY A 74 12.22 17.86 -10.86
C GLY A 74 12.20 18.91 -9.74
N GLU A 75 11.35 18.69 -8.74
CA GLU A 75 11.19 19.57 -7.59
C GLU A 75 11.93 18.99 -6.37
N PRO A 76 12.92 19.69 -5.79
CA PRO A 76 13.60 19.20 -4.59
C PRO A 76 12.67 19.18 -3.38
N HIS A 77 13.03 18.37 -2.38
CA HIS A 77 12.43 18.55 -1.07
C HIS A 77 12.73 19.94 -0.53
N VAL A 78 11.75 20.54 0.12
CA VAL A 78 11.85 21.83 0.77
C VAL A 78 11.73 21.66 2.28
N LEU A 79 12.64 22.28 3.02
CA LEU A 79 12.56 22.25 4.48
C LEU A 79 11.39 23.11 4.97
N ASN A 80 10.43 22.50 5.66
CA ASN A 80 9.32 23.18 6.32
C ASN A 80 9.45 23.04 7.85
N ASN A 81 9.82 24.14 8.51
CA ASN A 81 10.17 24.15 9.94
C ASN A 81 9.67 25.40 10.67
N PRO A 82 8.35 25.66 10.71
CA PRO A 82 7.77 26.85 11.34
C PRO A 82 8.01 26.86 12.86
N GLY A 83 8.16 25.67 13.47
CA GLY A 83 8.51 25.52 14.90
C GLY A 83 9.98 25.78 15.22
N LYS A 84 10.83 26.08 14.22
CA LYS A 84 12.27 26.36 14.36
C LYS A 84 13.01 25.25 15.15
N PHE A 85 12.64 24.00 14.92
CA PHE A 85 13.28 22.84 15.54
C PHE A 85 14.72 22.66 15.01
N PRO A 86 15.62 22.01 15.76
CA PRO A 86 16.96 21.71 15.28
C PRO A 86 16.92 20.88 14.00
N VAL A 87 17.61 21.34 12.95
CA VAL A 87 17.76 20.59 11.71
C VAL A 87 18.87 19.57 11.90
N THR A 88 18.52 18.28 11.87
CA THR A 88 19.43 17.17 12.09
C THR A 88 19.41 16.22 10.91
N THR A 89 20.47 15.42 10.75
CA THR A 89 20.49 14.35 9.75
C THR A 89 19.63 13.19 10.25
N PRO A 90 18.61 12.74 9.49
CA PRO A 90 17.85 11.54 9.84
C PRO A 90 18.79 10.34 9.92
N ALA A 91 18.75 9.62 11.05
CA ALA A 91 19.61 8.48 11.35
C ALA A 91 18.82 7.18 11.59
N THR A 92 17.58 7.29 12.04
CA THR A 92 16.67 6.17 12.33
C THR A 92 15.47 6.26 11.41
N VAL A 93 15.21 5.25 10.58
CA VAL A 93 14.01 5.22 9.72
C VAL A 93 12.89 4.45 10.43
N LEU A 94 11.70 5.04 10.49
CA LEU A 94 10.58 4.55 11.30
C LEU A 94 9.45 3.96 10.45
N ALA A 95 9.11 4.62 9.34
CA ALA A 95 8.00 4.20 8.48
C ALA A 95 8.12 4.77 7.06
N ALA A 96 7.53 4.07 6.09
CA ALA A 96 7.32 4.57 4.73
C ALA A 96 6.05 3.94 4.15
N PHE A 97 5.17 4.75 3.55
CA PHE A 97 3.89 4.29 3.01
C PHE A 97 3.39 5.21 1.88
N GLY A 98 2.50 4.70 1.03
CA GLY A 98 1.78 5.48 0.03
C GLY A 98 0.54 6.16 0.61
N HIS A 99 0.13 7.28 0.02
CA HIS A 99 -1.09 8.01 0.38
C HIS A 99 -1.81 8.41 -0.92
N MET A 100 -2.98 7.80 -1.14
CA MET A 100 -3.94 8.10 -2.20
C MET A 100 -5.20 8.70 -1.58
N SER A 101 -5.92 9.51 -2.32
CA SER A 101 -7.17 10.12 -1.85
C SER A 101 -8.03 10.54 -3.04
N ASP A 102 -9.34 10.64 -2.83
CA ASP A 102 -10.28 11.25 -3.76
C ASP A 102 -10.10 10.63 -5.16
N LEU A 103 -10.26 9.30 -5.19
CA LEU A 103 -10.10 8.51 -6.42
C LEU A 103 -11.21 8.87 -7.42
N HIS A 104 -12.44 9.09 -6.90
CA HIS A 104 -13.68 9.25 -7.63
C HIS A 104 -13.77 8.30 -8.82
N ILE A 105 -13.93 7.01 -8.52
CA ILE A 105 -14.40 6.09 -9.55
C ILE A 105 -15.85 6.44 -9.87
N VAL A 106 -16.09 6.81 -11.13
CA VAL A 106 -17.36 7.34 -11.62
C VAL A 106 -17.99 6.38 -12.62
N ASP A 107 -19.24 5.99 -12.38
CA ASP A 107 -20.14 5.47 -13.41
C ASP A 107 -20.86 6.65 -14.11
N ASP A 108 -20.25 7.16 -15.17
CA ASP A 108 -20.75 8.33 -15.91
C ASP A 108 -22.07 8.05 -16.68
N GLN A 109 -22.47 6.78 -16.74
CA GLN A 109 -23.74 6.34 -17.32
C GLN A 109 -24.82 6.14 -16.25
N SER A 110 -24.50 6.38 -14.98
CA SER A 110 -25.43 6.26 -13.87
C SER A 110 -26.60 7.25 -14.03
N PRO A 111 -27.84 6.85 -13.71
CA PRO A 111 -28.99 7.74 -13.68
C PRO A 111 -28.93 8.80 -12.57
N LEU A 112 -28.05 8.61 -11.58
CA LEU A 112 -27.88 9.51 -10.43
C LEU A 112 -26.84 10.61 -10.65
N ARG A 113 -26.19 10.63 -11.81
CA ARG A 113 -25.37 11.76 -12.21
C ARG A 113 -26.26 13.00 -12.38
N VAL A 114 -25.73 14.17 -12.03
CA VAL A 114 -26.44 15.47 -12.12
C VAL A 114 -25.69 16.41 -13.05
N GLU A 115 -25.14 15.90 -14.14
CA GLU A 115 -24.28 16.66 -15.07
C GLU A 115 -25.00 17.91 -15.61
N PHE A 116 -26.33 17.83 -15.73
CA PHE A 116 -27.17 18.93 -16.22
C PHE A 116 -27.15 20.20 -15.35
N VAL A 117 -26.70 20.14 -14.09
CA VAL A 117 -26.52 21.34 -13.27
C VAL A 117 -25.11 21.90 -13.29
N ASP A 118 -24.12 21.20 -13.85
CA ASP A 118 -22.70 21.59 -13.79
C ASP A 118 -22.44 22.99 -14.36
N HIS A 119 -23.05 23.32 -15.50
CA HIS A 119 -22.93 24.63 -16.15
C HIS A 119 -23.46 25.80 -15.30
N LEU A 120 -24.23 25.54 -14.24
CA LEU A 120 -24.70 26.59 -13.32
C LEU A 120 -23.57 27.09 -12.41
N ALA A 121 -22.45 26.38 -12.35
CA ALA A 121 -21.23 26.80 -11.67
C ALA A 121 -20.22 27.51 -12.60
N ASP A 122 -20.52 27.63 -13.90
CA ASP A 122 -19.65 28.37 -14.81
C ASP A 122 -19.53 29.86 -14.39
N PRO A 123 -18.36 30.51 -14.60
CA PRO A 123 -18.12 31.89 -14.17
C PRO A 123 -19.16 32.91 -14.68
N GLY A 124 -19.66 33.79 -13.81
CA GLY A 124 -20.75 34.74 -14.08
C GLY A 124 -21.13 35.61 -12.88
N GLU A 125 -22.21 36.40 -12.97
CA GLU A 125 -22.63 37.31 -11.88
C GLU A 125 -23.10 36.60 -10.59
N ASP A 126 -23.53 35.32 -10.67
CA ASP A 126 -24.04 34.54 -9.54
C ASP A 126 -23.90 33.01 -9.80
N PRO A 127 -22.69 32.43 -9.72
CA PRO A 127 -22.47 31.00 -9.95
C PRO A 127 -23.04 30.16 -8.79
N TRP A 128 -23.74 29.07 -9.12
CA TRP A 128 -24.33 28.15 -8.15
C TRP A 128 -23.30 27.11 -7.69
N PRO A 129 -23.31 26.64 -6.42
CA PRO A 129 -22.39 25.64 -5.90
C PRO A 129 -22.79 24.26 -6.43
N THR A 130 -22.57 24.04 -7.73
CA THR A 130 -22.86 22.80 -8.48
C THR A 130 -21.65 22.35 -9.31
N GLY A 131 -20.51 23.00 -9.12
CA GLY A 131 -19.29 22.69 -9.85
C GLY A 131 -18.83 21.27 -9.57
N SER A 132 -18.11 20.69 -10.53
CA SER A 132 -17.67 19.31 -10.52
C SER A 132 -18.78 18.25 -10.63
N ALA A 133 -20.01 18.66 -10.98
CA ALA A 133 -21.10 17.72 -11.30
C ALA A 133 -20.89 17.03 -12.66
N TYR A 134 -20.03 17.59 -13.51
CA TYR A 134 -19.55 16.96 -14.73
C TYR A 134 -18.09 17.34 -14.99
N ARG A 135 -17.31 16.37 -15.47
CA ARG A 135 -15.98 16.61 -16.02
C ARG A 135 -15.84 15.97 -17.39
N PRO A 136 -15.19 16.63 -18.37
CA PRO A 136 -14.98 16.06 -19.70
C PRO A 136 -14.22 14.73 -19.77
N HIS A 137 -13.63 14.24 -18.66
CA HIS A 137 -12.81 13.03 -18.60
C HIS A 137 -13.24 12.00 -17.56
N GLU A 138 -14.34 12.21 -16.82
CA GLU A 138 -14.73 11.33 -15.71
C GLU A 138 -14.95 9.86 -16.11
N PHE A 139 -15.35 9.64 -17.36
CA PHE A 139 -15.46 8.30 -17.97
C PHE A 139 -14.12 7.54 -18.07
N LEU A 140 -12.99 8.18 -17.77
CA LEU A 140 -11.64 7.59 -17.73
C LEU A 140 -11.10 7.37 -16.31
N SER A 141 -11.92 7.55 -15.27
CA SER A 141 -11.52 7.45 -13.85
C SER A 141 -10.79 6.13 -13.53
N THR A 142 -11.31 4.99 -14.01
CA THR A 142 -10.70 3.66 -13.77
C THR A 142 -9.27 3.53 -14.32
N GLN A 143 -8.99 4.13 -15.48
CA GLN A 143 -7.67 4.10 -16.09
C GLN A 143 -6.68 4.99 -15.33
N VAL A 144 -7.14 6.12 -14.80
CA VAL A 144 -6.32 7.01 -13.96
C VAL A 144 -5.91 6.32 -12.67
N VAL A 145 -6.84 5.66 -11.99
CA VAL A 145 -6.56 4.93 -10.73
C VAL A 145 -5.61 3.75 -10.97
N ASP A 146 -5.79 2.96 -12.05
CA ASP A 146 -4.81 1.91 -12.42
C ASP A 146 -3.42 2.51 -12.68
N ALA A 147 -3.34 3.67 -13.35
CA ALA A 147 -2.07 4.35 -13.59
C ALA A 147 -1.41 4.85 -12.30
N MET A 148 -2.18 5.29 -11.30
CA MET A 148 -1.62 5.63 -9.99
C MET A 148 -1.14 4.40 -9.22
N ALA A 149 -1.93 3.31 -9.24
CA ALA A 149 -1.54 2.06 -8.60
C ALA A 149 -0.23 1.51 -9.18
N ARG A 150 -0.08 1.58 -10.51
CA ARG A 150 1.19 1.26 -11.21
C ARG A 150 2.34 2.17 -10.77
N ALA A 151 2.10 3.48 -10.62
CA ALA A 151 3.14 4.42 -10.20
C ALA A 151 3.68 4.08 -8.80
N LEU A 152 2.79 3.93 -7.81
CA LEU A 152 3.18 3.59 -6.44
C LEU A 152 3.87 2.22 -6.35
N ARG A 153 3.37 1.22 -7.08
CA ARG A 153 4.00 -0.10 -7.17
C ARG A 153 5.40 -0.06 -7.76
N LYS A 154 5.63 0.76 -8.80
CA LYS A 154 6.95 0.95 -9.42
C LYS A 154 7.93 1.67 -8.50
N ILE A 155 7.45 2.64 -7.71
CA ILE A 155 8.26 3.33 -6.70
C ILE A 155 8.71 2.32 -5.64
N GLY A 156 7.76 1.62 -5.01
CA GLY A 156 7.97 0.50 -4.09
C GLY A 156 8.76 0.79 -2.81
N ARG A 157 9.49 1.91 -2.75
CA ARG A 157 10.34 2.35 -1.64
C ARG A 157 10.28 3.86 -1.52
N GLY A 158 10.39 4.32 -0.29
CA GLY A 158 10.58 5.72 0.05
C GLY A 158 11.74 6.36 -0.73
N PRO A 159 11.50 7.47 -1.45
CA PRO A 159 12.53 8.21 -2.17
C PRO A 159 13.72 8.65 -1.31
N VAL A 160 13.50 9.01 -0.05
CA VAL A 160 14.49 9.58 0.87
C VAL A 160 15.16 8.51 1.72
N THR A 161 14.36 7.76 2.48
CA THR A 161 14.81 6.80 3.48
C THR A 161 15.11 5.42 2.88
N ARG A 162 14.65 5.17 1.64
CA ARG A 162 14.79 3.89 0.92
C ARG A 162 14.09 2.70 1.57
N LEU A 163 13.31 2.93 2.63
CA LEU A 163 12.49 1.91 3.25
C LEU A 163 11.40 1.46 2.26
N PRO A 164 11.12 0.15 2.13
CA PRO A 164 9.96 -0.33 1.38
C PRO A 164 8.68 0.34 1.85
N LEU A 165 7.81 0.70 0.91
CA LEU A 165 6.48 1.17 1.25
C LEU A 165 5.72 0.01 1.90
N GLY A 166 5.40 0.16 3.18
CA GLY A 166 4.79 -0.92 3.98
C GLY A 166 3.32 -1.15 3.63
N PHE A 167 2.62 -0.11 3.19
CA PHE A 167 1.23 -0.13 2.75
C PHE A 167 0.88 1.16 2.00
N THR A 168 -0.35 1.27 1.48
CA THR A 168 -0.95 2.52 1.00
C THR A 168 -2.22 2.87 1.79
N ALA A 169 -2.33 4.09 2.31
CA ALA A 169 -3.58 4.60 2.86
C ALA A 169 -4.41 5.26 1.76
N VAL A 170 -5.70 4.96 1.69
CA VAL A 170 -6.66 5.53 0.74
C VAL A 170 -7.67 6.36 1.54
N THR A 171 -7.50 7.69 1.55
CA THR A 171 -8.18 8.58 2.49
C THR A 171 -9.60 9.00 2.08
N GLY A 172 -10.40 8.07 1.56
CA GLY A 172 -11.81 8.28 1.23
C GLY A 172 -12.06 8.87 -0.14
N ASP A 173 -13.35 9.01 -0.46
CA ASP A 173 -13.88 9.39 -1.77
C ASP A 173 -13.33 8.47 -2.86
N ALA A 174 -13.48 7.18 -2.60
CA ALA A 174 -13.06 6.14 -3.53
C ALA A 174 -14.02 6.03 -4.72
N VAL A 175 -15.31 6.27 -4.48
CA VAL A 175 -16.39 6.27 -5.47
C VAL A 175 -17.06 7.65 -5.53
N ASP A 176 -18.09 7.80 -6.36
CA ASP A 176 -18.77 9.09 -6.50
C ASP A 176 -20.23 9.08 -6.06
N ASN A 177 -20.98 8.01 -6.34
CA ASN A 177 -22.41 7.92 -6.07
C ASN A 177 -22.77 6.95 -4.93
N ALA A 178 -21.79 6.54 -4.10
CA ALA A 178 -21.96 5.43 -3.16
C ALA A 178 -22.52 4.15 -3.83
N GLN A 179 -22.21 3.92 -5.11
CA GLN A 179 -22.76 2.79 -5.88
C GLN A 179 -21.92 1.53 -5.72
N TYR A 180 -22.59 0.38 -5.83
CA TYR A 180 -21.94 -0.92 -5.77
C TYR A 180 -20.93 -1.16 -6.90
N ASN A 181 -21.30 -0.87 -8.15
CA ASN A 181 -20.41 -1.04 -9.30
C ASN A 181 -19.13 -0.19 -9.17
N GLU A 182 -19.26 1.08 -8.81
CA GLU A 182 -18.12 1.98 -8.54
C GLU A 182 -17.25 1.42 -7.40
N THR A 183 -17.89 0.95 -6.31
CA THR A 183 -17.21 0.36 -5.15
C THR A 183 -16.42 -0.88 -5.56
N ARG A 184 -17.00 -1.72 -6.42
CA ARG A 184 -16.30 -2.91 -6.90
C ARG A 184 -15.15 -2.58 -7.82
N TRP A 185 -15.32 -1.63 -8.73
CA TRP A 185 -14.26 -1.23 -9.64
C TRP A 185 -13.04 -0.72 -8.87
N TYR A 186 -13.19 0.15 -7.87
CA TYR A 186 -12.00 0.64 -7.16
C TYR A 186 -11.32 -0.44 -6.31
N ILE A 187 -12.07 -1.28 -5.58
CA ILE A 187 -11.45 -2.35 -4.78
C ILE A 187 -10.69 -3.31 -5.72
N ASP A 188 -11.28 -3.68 -6.86
CA ASP A 188 -10.65 -4.57 -7.84
C ASP A 188 -9.45 -3.91 -8.55
N LEU A 189 -9.49 -2.59 -8.74
CA LEU A 189 -8.37 -1.81 -9.26
C LEU A 189 -7.17 -1.84 -8.31
N LEU A 190 -7.41 -1.66 -7.01
CA LEU A 190 -6.35 -1.61 -5.99
C LEU A 190 -5.83 -3.00 -5.60
N ASP A 191 -6.70 -4.00 -5.56
CA ASP A 191 -6.33 -5.40 -5.30
C ASP A 191 -5.46 -5.98 -6.42
N GLY A 192 -5.79 -5.65 -7.67
CA GLY A 192 -5.07 -6.12 -8.85
C GLY A 192 -5.46 -7.52 -9.33
N GLY A 193 -5.11 -7.81 -10.58
CA GLY A 193 -5.34 -9.12 -11.21
C GLY A 193 -6.80 -9.41 -11.53
N ARG A 194 -7.69 -8.41 -11.41
CA ARG A 194 -9.12 -8.51 -11.72
C ARG A 194 -9.42 -7.84 -13.05
N TYR A 195 -10.51 -8.26 -13.69
CA TYR A 195 -11.01 -7.57 -14.88
C TYR A 195 -11.86 -6.39 -14.45
N ILE A 196 -11.53 -5.22 -15.01
CA ILE A 196 -12.31 -3.99 -14.84
C ILE A 196 -13.08 -3.78 -16.13
N VAL A 197 -14.40 -3.70 -16.01
CA VAL A 197 -15.32 -3.35 -17.09
C VAL A 197 -15.94 -2.01 -16.72
N PRO A 198 -15.37 -0.88 -17.16
CA PRO A 198 -15.86 0.47 -16.82
C PRO A 198 -17.08 0.83 -17.69
N ASN A 199 -18.13 0.03 -17.55
CA ASN A 199 -19.38 0.14 -18.31
C ASN A 199 -20.54 -0.36 -17.45
N SER A 200 -21.71 0.29 -17.55
CA SER A 200 -22.92 -0.05 -16.82
C SER A 200 -24.13 -0.01 -17.77
N GLY A 201 -25.23 -0.69 -17.41
CA GLY A 201 -26.40 -0.78 -18.28
C GLY A 201 -26.16 -1.70 -19.49
N ASN A 202 -26.55 -1.27 -20.69
CA ASN A 202 -26.39 -2.08 -21.89
C ASN A 202 -25.00 -1.85 -22.51
N PRO A 203 -24.10 -2.86 -22.55
CA PRO A 203 -22.74 -2.68 -23.05
C PRO A 203 -22.66 -2.36 -24.56
N ALA A 204 -23.76 -2.53 -25.31
CA ALA A 204 -23.85 -2.16 -26.72
C ALA A 204 -24.30 -0.71 -26.96
N LEU A 205 -24.68 0.02 -25.91
CA LEU A 205 -25.13 1.40 -25.98
C LEU A 205 -24.16 2.30 -25.21
N GLU A 206 -23.92 3.50 -25.73
CA GLU A 206 -23.24 4.55 -24.99
C GLU A 206 -24.30 5.47 -24.37
N GLN A 207 -24.45 5.36 -23.05
CA GLN A 207 -25.49 5.99 -22.26
C GLN A 207 -24.88 7.00 -21.26
N SER A 208 -23.89 7.77 -21.71
CA SER A 208 -23.35 8.96 -21.02
C SER A 208 -23.72 10.25 -21.73
N VAL A 209 -23.67 11.38 -21.01
CA VAL A 209 -23.81 12.71 -21.62
C VAL A 209 -22.74 12.98 -22.69
N SER A 210 -21.53 12.41 -22.57
CA SER A 210 -20.46 12.54 -23.57
C SER A 210 -20.72 11.75 -24.86
N GLY A 211 -21.40 10.60 -24.78
CA GLY A 211 -21.95 9.91 -25.96
C GLY A 211 -23.08 10.67 -26.63
N GLY A 212 -23.58 11.70 -25.94
CA GLY A 212 -24.58 12.60 -26.40
C GLY A 212 -25.95 11.99 -26.56
N PHE A 213 -26.20 10.75 -26.12
CA PHE A 213 -27.51 10.07 -26.17
C PHE A 213 -28.45 10.56 -27.29
N GLY A 214 -28.74 9.76 -28.31
CA GLY A 214 -29.71 10.09 -29.38
C GLY A 214 -31.16 10.43 -28.94
N LEU A 215 -31.37 10.68 -27.64
CA LEU A 215 -32.58 10.98 -26.88
C LEU A 215 -32.61 12.41 -26.30
N PHE A 216 -31.49 13.13 -26.30
CA PHE A 216 -31.45 14.54 -25.88
C PHE A 216 -32.07 15.46 -26.94
N PRO A 217 -32.94 16.44 -26.57
CA PRO A 217 -33.48 17.40 -27.52
C PRO A 217 -32.35 18.08 -28.30
N ALA A 218 -32.57 18.33 -29.60
CA ALA A 218 -31.58 19.03 -30.41
C ALA A 218 -31.28 20.42 -29.81
N GLY A 219 -30.08 20.62 -29.27
CA GLY A 219 -29.67 21.92 -28.72
C GLY A 219 -28.81 21.90 -27.47
N GLU A 220 -28.40 20.75 -26.93
CA GLU A 220 -27.49 20.70 -25.79
C GLU A 220 -26.07 21.13 -26.13
N LYS A 221 -25.59 22.11 -25.37
CA LYS A 221 -24.33 22.82 -25.63
C LYS A 221 -23.27 22.59 -24.57
N PHE A 222 -23.66 22.08 -23.41
CA PHE A 222 -22.86 22.13 -22.17
C PHE A 222 -22.03 20.86 -21.89
N PHE A 223 -22.07 19.85 -22.77
CA PHE A 223 -21.27 18.62 -22.62
C PHE A 223 -20.32 18.45 -23.79
N TRP A 224 -19.14 17.91 -23.51
CA TRP A 224 -18.17 17.61 -24.55
C TRP A 224 -18.51 16.28 -25.21
N HIS A 225 -18.62 16.30 -26.54
CA HIS A 225 -18.90 15.11 -27.34
C HIS A 225 -17.62 14.64 -28.05
N PRO A 226 -16.82 13.73 -27.46
CA PRO A 226 -15.53 13.34 -28.00
C PRO A 226 -15.64 12.64 -29.35
N GLU A 227 -16.68 11.84 -29.62
CA GLU A 227 -16.77 11.10 -30.89
C GLU A 227 -16.90 12.02 -32.10
N LYS A 228 -17.74 13.05 -31.95
CA LYS A 228 -17.98 14.10 -32.93
C LYS A 228 -18.73 15.25 -32.29
N ALA A 229 -18.17 16.46 -32.40
CA ALA A 229 -18.82 17.66 -31.90
C ALA A 229 -20.23 17.83 -32.47
N LYS A 230 -21.17 18.20 -31.60
CA LYS A 230 -22.54 18.51 -31.96
C LYS A 230 -22.73 19.99 -32.26
N THR A 231 -23.75 20.31 -33.06
CA THR A 231 -24.12 21.70 -33.36
C THR A 231 -24.44 22.45 -32.06
N GLY A 232 -23.63 23.45 -31.73
CA GLY A 232 -23.83 24.29 -30.55
C GLY A 232 -22.99 23.92 -29.33
N ASP A 233 -22.26 22.79 -29.34
CA ASP A 233 -21.33 22.42 -28.27
C ASP A 233 -20.34 23.56 -27.98
N VAL A 234 -20.20 23.94 -26.70
CA VAL A 234 -19.27 25.00 -26.27
C VAL A 234 -17.82 24.53 -26.29
N HIS A 235 -17.57 23.24 -26.08
CA HIS A 235 -16.23 22.68 -25.87
C HIS A 235 -15.29 22.81 -27.07
N PRO A 236 -15.74 22.69 -28.34
CA PRO A 236 -14.92 23.03 -29.50
C PRO A 236 -14.38 24.47 -29.46
N GLY A 237 -15.17 25.42 -28.98
CA GLY A 237 -14.74 26.81 -28.77
C GLY A 237 -13.70 26.97 -27.66
N LEU A 238 -13.57 25.95 -26.81
CA LEU A 238 -12.62 25.86 -25.71
C LEU A 238 -11.39 24.99 -26.06
N GLY A 239 -11.29 24.54 -27.32
CA GLY A 239 -10.19 23.76 -27.85
C GLY A 239 -10.29 22.24 -27.63
N PHE A 240 -11.41 21.75 -27.13
CA PHE A 240 -11.70 20.31 -27.09
C PHE A 240 -12.13 19.83 -28.48
N GLY A 241 -11.22 19.15 -29.19
CA GLY A 241 -11.50 18.60 -30.51
C GLY A 241 -12.11 17.19 -30.49
N ASP A 242 -12.55 16.73 -31.66
CA ASP A 242 -12.99 15.36 -31.88
C ASP A 242 -11.88 14.34 -31.58
N ARG A 243 -12.24 13.26 -30.90
CA ARG A 243 -11.47 12.06 -30.54
C ARG A 243 -12.29 10.79 -30.83
N PRO A 244 -12.47 10.41 -32.12
CA PRO A 244 -13.26 9.25 -32.50
C PRO A 244 -12.71 7.95 -31.90
N GLY A 245 -13.59 7.16 -31.29
CA GLY A 245 -13.30 5.89 -30.63
C GLY A 245 -12.95 6.01 -29.14
N LEU A 246 -12.84 7.23 -28.59
CA LEU A 246 -12.44 7.42 -27.20
C LEU A 246 -13.41 6.79 -26.20
N LEU A 247 -14.72 6.90 -26.41
CA LEU A 247 -15.70 6.30 -25.51
C LEU A 247 -15.65 4.78 -25.60
N ALA A 248 -15.58 4.24 -26.82
CA ALA A 248 -15.43 2.80 -27.03
C ALA A 248 -14.14 2.25 -26.37
N ALA A 249 -13.04 3.00 -26.41
CA ALA A 249 -11.80 2.66 -25.72
C ALA A 249 -11.93 2.76 -24.20
N ALA A 250 -12.63 3.77 -23.69
CA ALA A 250 -12.91 3.95 -22.27
C ALA A 250 -13.68 2.77 -21.68
N ARG A 251 -14.71 2.26 -22.39
CA ARG A 251 -15.54 1.10 -21.97
C ARG A 251 -14.84 -0.25 -22.08
N LYS A 252 -13.67 -0.31 -22.72
CA LYS A 252 -12.99 -1.57 -23.01
C LYS A 252 -12.48 -2.21 -21.71
N GLN A 253 -12.83 -3.48 -21.52
CA GLN A 253 -12.31 -4.28 -20.42
C GLN A 253 -10.77 -4.29 -20.39
N PHE A 254 -10.20 -4.14 -19.20
CA PHE A 254 -8.77 -4.33 -18.97
C PHE A 254 -8.51 -5.07 -17.66
N THR A 255 -7.29 -5.59 -17.48
CA THR A 255 -6.88 -6.23 -16.22
C THR A 255 -6.18 -5.22 -15.33
N SER A 256 -6.66 -5.06 -14.09
CA SER A 256 -6.07 -4.14 -13.11
C SER A 256 -4.68 -4.58 -12.69
N THR A 257 -3.77 -3.62 -12.50
CA THR A 257 -2.41 -3.92 -12.05
C THR A 257 -2.33 -4.16 -10.55
N GLY A 258 -3.14 -3.43 -9.76
CA GLY A 258 -3.10 -3.42 -8.31
C GLY A 258 -1.87 -2.76 -7.70
N LEU A 259 -2.01 -2.37 -6.43
CA LEU A 259 -0.93 -1.75 -5.65
C LEU A 259 0.21 -2.73 -5.34
N GLY A 260 -0.09 -4.03 -5.26
CA GLY A 260 0.90 -5.07 -4.95
C GLY A 260 1.48 -4.98 -3.53
N MET A 261 0.82 -4.25 -2.63
CA MET A 261 1.16 -4.06 -1.22
C MET A 261 -0.14 -3.93 -0.41
N PRO A 262 -0.10 -4.01 0.94
CA PRO A 262 -1.31 -3.84 1.72
C PRO A 262 -1.89 -2.44 1.51
N TRP A 263 -3.21 -2.30 1.62
CA TRP A 263 -3.83 -0.99 1.63
C TRP A 263 -4.92 -0.86 2.69
N TYR A 264 -5.15 0.37 3.16
CA TYR A 264 -6.09 0.68 4.23
C TYR A 264 -7.09 1.73 3.76
N ALA A 265 -8.38 1.42 3.87
CA ALA A 265 -9.46 2.30 3.47
C ALA A 265 -9.87 3.26 4.58
N VAL A 266 -10.17 4.49 4.19
CA VAL A 266 -10.92 5.46 4.97
C VAL A 266 -12.24 5.70 4.26
N TYR A 267 -13.31 5.94 5.01
CA TYR A 267 -14.63 6.24 4.48
C TYR A 267 -14.77 7.76 4.25
N GLY A 268 -15.07 8.18 3.02
CA GLY A 268 -15.32 9.57 2.63
C GLY A 268 -16.79 9.89 2.39
N ASN A 269 -17.11 11.16 2.13
CA ASN A 269 -18.50 11.57 1.95
C ASN A 269 -19.09 11.05 0.62
N HIS A 270 -18.33 10.93 -0.46
CA HIS A 270 -18.79 10.30 -1.71
C HIS A 270 -18.98 8.78 -1.60
N ASP A 271 -18.35 8.15 -0.60
CA ASP A 271 -18.58 6.75 -0.27
C ASP A 271 -19.91 6.53 0.48
N ALA A 272 -20.45 7.60 1.08
CA ALA A 272 -21.66 7.58 1.92
C ALA A 272 -22.88 8.27 1.30
N LEU A 273 -22.64 9.19 0.37
CA LEU A 273 -23.63 10.09 -0.21
C LEU A 273 -23.55 10.05 -1.73
N ILE A 274 -24.70 10.27 -2.38
CA ILE A 274 -24.78 10.42 -3.83
C ILE A 274 -24.09 11.73 -4.21
N GLN A 275 -23.05 11.64 -5.05
CA GLN A 275 -22.14 12.73 -5.41
C GLN A 275 -21.61 13.49 -4.19
N GLY A 276 -21.41 12.78 -3.08
CA GLY A 276 -20.90 13.36 -1.84
C GLY A 276 -21.85 14.30 -1.11
N ASN A 277 -23.08 14.50 -1.58
CA ASN A 277 -23.96 15.58 -1.12
C ASN A 277 -25.34 15.11 -0.63
N VAL A 278 -25.90 14.05 -1.21
CA VAL A 278 -27.29 13.64 -0.94
C VAL A 278 -27.34 12.27 -0.25
N PRO A 279 -28.11 12.11 0.84
CA PRO A 279 -28.27 10.82 1.50
C PRO A 279 -28.78 9.73 0.56
N VAL A 280 -28.22 8.52 0.69
CA VAL A 280 -28.61 7.37 -0.15
C VAL A 280 -30.06 6.92 0.05
N ASP A 281 -30.71 7.32 1.14
CA ASP A 281 -32.11 7.06 1.46
C ASP A 281 -33.04 8.26 1.25
N PHE A 282 -32.55 9.30 0.57
CA PHE A 282 -33.37 10.45 0.20
C PHE A 282 -34.48 10.08 -0.80
N ASP A 283 -35.69 10.56 -0.52
CA ASP A 283 -36.88 10.38 -1.35
C ASP A 283 -37.26 11.70 -2.01
N ILE A 284 -37.33 11.70 -3.36
CA ILE A 284 -37.95 12.81 -4.08
C ILE A 284 -39.46 12.59 -4.06
N LEU A 285 -40.14 13.32 -3.16
CA LEU A 285 -41.60 13.25 -2.99
C LEU A 285 -42.32 13.40 -4.34
N PHE A 286 -43.25 12.50 -4.65
CA PHE A 286 -44.05 12.44 -5.89
C PHE A 286 -43.34 11.96 -7.18
N LEU A 287 -42.03 11.65 -7.16
CA LEU A 287 -41.33 11.03 -8.30
C LEU A 287 -40.98 9.57 -7.98
N HIS A 288 -39.80 9.32 -7.39
CA HIS A 288 -39.35 8.01 -6.90
C HIS A 288 -38.21 8.20 -5.88
N SER A 289 -37.93 7.18 -5.06
CA SER A 289 -36.72 7.15 -4.21
C SER A 289 -35.44 7.14 -5.06
N LEU A 290 -34.35 7.78 -4.61
CA LEU A 290 -33.09 7.76 -5.37
C LEU A 290 -32.51 6.35 -5.52
N LYS A 291 -32.79 5.45 -4.58
CA LYS A 291 -32.47 4.01 -4.70
C LYS A 291 -33.16 3.36 -5.90
N TRP A 292 -34.42 3.72 -6.14
CA TRP A 292 -35.17 3.24 -7.30
C TRP A 292 -34.58 3.82 -8.59
N VAL A 293 -34.29 5.13 -8.60
CA VAL A 293 -33.70 5.81 -9.77
C VAL A 293 -32.37 5.18 -10.17
N ALA A 294 -31.50 4.89 -9.20
CA ALA A 294 -30.17 4.33 -9.43
C ALA A 294 -30.14 3.10 -10.33
N VAL A 295 -31.11 2.19 -10.16
CA VAL A 295 -31.11 0.86 -10.80
C VAL A 295 -32.10 0.71 -11.96
N ASN A 296 -32.91 1.72 -12.24
CA ASN A 296 -33.99 1.65 -13.23
C ASN A 296 -33.64 2.40 -14.52
N ASP A 297 -34.65 2.53 -15.40
CA ASP A 297 -34.56 3.03 -16.76
C ASP A 297 -34.75 4.54 -16.87
N TRP A 298 -34.55 5.30 -15.79
CA TRP A 298 -34.94 6.71 -15.73
C TRP A 298 -33.81 7.62 -15.26
N LYS A 299 -33.34 8.53 -16.13
CA LYS A 299 -32.34 9.56 -15.82
C LYS A 299 -32.91 10.97 -16.06
N LEU A 300 -33.15 11.70 -14.97
CA LEU A 300 -32.35 12.88 -14.67
C LEU A 300 -31.95 13.84 -15.81
N PHE A 301 -32.85 14.56 -16.52
CA PHE A 301 -32.37 15.54 -17.48
C PHE A 301 -33.23 16.81 -17.65
N LYS A 302 -32.85 17.93 -17.02
CA LYS A 302 -33.42 19.25 -17.36
C LYS A 302 -32.41 20.38 -17.14
N THR A 303 -32.06 21.12 -18.19
CA THR A 303 -31.21 22.31 -18.09
C THR A 303 -32.05 23.54 -17.69
N PHE A 304 -31.70 24.17 -16.56
CA PHE A 304 -32.36 25.39 -16.09
C PHE A 304 -31.72 26.63 -16.71
N PRO A 305 -32.50 27.57 -17.28
CA PRO A 305 -31.94 28.80 -17.85
C PRO A 305 -31.46 29.82 -16.81
N LYS A 306 -31.79 29.64 -15.51
CA LYS A 306 -31.38 30.47 -14.38
C LYS A 306 -31.20 29.63 -13.11
N VAL A 307 -30.34 30.13 -12.21
CA VAL A 307 -30.15 29.61 -10.85
C VAL A 307 -31.46 29.73 -10.06
N PRO A 308 -31.98 28.65 -9.46
CA PRO A 308 -33.10 28.69 -8.52
C PRO A 308 -32.75 29.53 -7.27
N ASP A 309 -33.71 30.26 -6.71
CA ASP A 309 -33.48 31.18 -5.58
C ASP A 309 -33.11 30.45 -4.25
N GLY A 310 -33.19 29.11 -4.20
CA GLY A 310 -32.71 28.28 -3.10
C GLY A 310 -32.72 26.77 -3.42
N ILE A 311 -31.92 25.97 -2.69
CA ILE A 311 -31.82 24.52 -2.90
C ILE A 311 -33.05 23.73 -2.44
N LEU A 312 -33.99 24.37 -1.72
CA LEU A 312 -35.27 23.78 -1.28
C LEU A 312 -36.44 24.08 -2.23
N ASP A 313 -36.24 24.86 -3.31
CA ASP A 313 -37.22 25.04 -4.38
C ASP A 313 -37.14 23.91 -5.44
N TRP A 314 -36.90 22.67 -5.00
CA TRP A 314 -37.22 21.49 -5.81
C TRP A 314 -38.69 21.46 -6.23
N TRP A 315 -39.54 22.19 -5.50
CA TRP A 315 -40.93 22.41 -5.88
C TRP A 315 -41.06 23.15 -7.21
N ASP A 316 -40.23 24.14 -7.52
CA ASP A 316 -40.22 24.82 -8.83
C ASP A 316 -39.71 23.88 -9.95
N VAL A 317 -38.75 23.02 -9.64
CA VAL A 317 -38.26 21.97 -10.56
C VAL A 317 -39.37 20.97 -10.92
N VAL A 318 -40.20 20.60 -9.94
CA VAL A 318 -41.32 19.65 -10.10
C VAL A 318 -42.55 20.33 -10.73
N GLU A 319 -42.86 21.59 -10.38
CA GLU A 319 -43.96 22.37 -10.97
C GLU A 319 -43.72 22.70 -12.45
N ASP A 320 -42.49 23.01 -12.84
CA ASP A 320 -42.13 23.30 -14.25
C ASP A 320 -41.97 22.03 -15.12
N GLY A 321 -42.22 20.85 -14.56
CA GLY A 321 -42.09 19.55 -15.22
C GLY A 321 -40.64 19.05 -15.29
N VAL A 322 -40.45 17.77 -15.00
CA VAL A 322 -39.13 17.13 -14.99
C VAL A 322 -38.93 16.37 -16.30
N ASP A 323 -38.00 16.83 -17.14
CA ASP A 323 -37.60 16.08 -18.33
C ASP A 323 -36.68 14.93 -17.89
N ALA A 324 -36.87 13.78 -18.50
CA ALA A 324 -36.08 12.61 -18.21
C ALA A 324 -35.98 11.71 -19.41
N ILE A 325 -34.84 11.04 -19.52
CA ILE A 325 -34.52 10.16 -20.62
C ILE A 325 -34.50 8.71 -20.15
N THR A 326 -34.84 7.82 -21.08
CA THR A 326 -34.78 6.39 -20.84
C THR A 326 -33.34 5.89 -20.92
N VAL A 327 -32.87 5.22 -19.87
CA VAL A 327 -31.58 4.55 -19.81
C VAL A 327 -31.76 3.06 -19.59
N THR A 328 -30.71 2.24 -19.74
CA THR A 328 -30.86 0.80 -19.45
C THR A 328 -30.83 0.60 -17.94
N PRO A 329 -31.81 -0.12 -17.34
CA PRO A 329 -31.74 -0.55 -15.95
C PRO A 329 -30.48 -1.37 -15.69
N ASP A 330 -29.87 -1.15 -14.53
CA ASP A 330 -28.70 -1.91 -14.09
C ASP A 330 -28.78 -2.15 -12.57
N PRO A 331 -28.98 -3.39 -12.11
CA PRO A 331 -29.03 -3.67 -10.67
C PRO A 331 -27.69 -3.45 -9.95
N TYR A 332 -26.56 -3.40 -10.66
CA TYR A 332 -25.25 -3.15 -10.07
C TYR A 332 -25.01 -1.68 -9.72
N ARG A 333 -25.89 -0.78 -10.18
CA ARG A 333 -25.93 0.64 -9.79
C ARG A 333 -26.57 0.89 -8.42
N ARG A 334 -26.97 -0.16 -7.69
CA ARG A 334 -27.59 -0.03 -6.37
C ARG A 334 -26.70 0.75 -5.40
N LEU A 335 -27.32 1.63 -4.62
CA LEU A 335 -26.66 2.40 -3.58
C LEU A 335 -26.23 1.51 -2.41
N LEU A 336 -25.09 1.85 -1.81
CA LEU A 336 -24.55 1.19 -0.63
C LEU A 336 -24.78 2.05 0.61
N PHE A 337 -25.30 1.42 1.65
CA PHE A 337 -25.15 1.94 3.00
C PHE A 337 -23.75 1.61 3.54
N ARG A 338 -23.33 2.34 4.57
CA ARG A 338 -22.02 2.20 5.21
C ARG A 338 -21.65 0.75 5.55
N GLU A 339 -22.56 -0.03 6.12
CA GLU A 339 -22.35 -1.44 6.45
C GLU A 339 -22.10 -2.31 5.22
N GLN A 340 -22.72 -1.96 4.09
CA GLN A 340 -22.54 -2.68 2.83
C GLN A 340 -21.21 -2.28 2.18
N PHE A 341 -20.86 -1.00 2.18
CA PHE A 341 -19.53 -0.53 1.74
C PHE A 341 -18.41 -1.22 2.54
N VAL A 342 -18.51 -1.26 3.87
CA VAL A 342 -17.59 -2.00 4.74
C VAL A 342 -17.55 -3.49 4.39
N ALA A 343 -18.71 -4.10 4.15
CA ALA A 343 -18.78 -5.52 3.78
C ALA A 343 -18.10 -5.82 2.43
N GLU A 344 -18.19 -4.92 1.45
CA GLU A 344 -17.51 -5.09 0.16
C GLU A 344 -15.98 -5.14 0.28
N HIS A 345 -15.40 -4.48 1.30
CA HIS A 345 -13.96 -4.58 1.57
C HIS A 345 -13.55 -5.94 2.12
N LEU A 346 -14.48 -6.72 2.69
CA LEU A 346 -14.22 -8.11 3.06
C LEU A 346 -14.27 -9.04 1.84
N ALA A 347 -15.00 -8.66 0.80
CA ALA A 347 -15.00 -9.33 -0.51
C ALA A 347 -13.81 -8.85 -1.36
N THR A 348 -12.59 -9.06 -0.86
CA THR A 348 -11.35 -8.58 -1.47
C THR A 348 -10.43 -9.72 -1.92
N ALA A 349 -9.68 -9.48 -2.99
CA ALA A 349 -8.55 -10.32 -3.38
C ALA A 349 -7.21 -9.83 -2.80
N GLY A 350 -7.13 -8.59 -2.32
CA GLY A 350 -5.97 -7.95 -1.72
C GLY A 350 -5.79 -8.26 -0.23
N PHE A 351 -4.95 -7.46 0.42
CA PHE A 351 -4.62 -7.60 1.83
C PHE A 351 -4.42 -6.23 2.50
N PRO A 352 -4.60 -6.12 3.82
CA PRO A 352 -5.19 -7.13 4.70
C PRO A 352 -6.67 -7.36 4.37
N LEU A 353 -7.24 -8.49 4.80
CA LEU A 353 -8.67 -8.74 4.65
C LEU A 353 -9.45 -7.57 5.28
N GLY A 354 -10.42 -7.02 4.54
CA GLY A 354 -11.21 -5.87 5.00
C GLY A 354 -10.52 -4.52 4.84
N HIS A 355 -9.24 -4.49 4.44
CA HIS A 355 -8.45 -3.26 4.29
C HIS A 355 -8.54 -2.33 5.51
N GLY A 356 -8.57 -2.97 6.69
CA GLY A 356 -8.69 -2.32 8.00
C GLY A 356 -10.09 -2.35 8.61
N PHE A 357 -11.15 -2.44 7.80
CA PHE A 357 -12.49 -2.66 8.33
C PHE A 357 -12.65 -4.07 8.89
N ALA A 358 -13.44 -4.21 9.95
CA ALA A 358 -13.67 -5.48 10.63
C ALA A 358 -15.17 -5.77 10.74
N GLY A 359 -15.58 -6.98 10.36
CA GLY A 359 -16.97 -7.43 10.40
C GLY A 359 -17.87 -6.75 9.36
N SER A 360 -19.18 -7.02 9.43
CA SER A 360 -20.19 -6.51 8.49
C SER A 360 -21.07 -5.40 9.11
N GLY A 361 -20.49 -4.57 9.98
CA GLY A 361 -21.21 -3.52 10.71
C GLY A 361 -20.93 -2.11 10.18
N LYS A 362 -21.62 -1.11 10.73
CA LYS A 362 -21.46 0.32 10.39
C LYS A 362 -20.15 0.97 10.87
N LYS A 363 -19.25 0.22 11.49
CA LYS A 363 -18.04 0.79 12.09
C LYS A 363 -16.96 1.00 11.03
N ALA A 364 -16.76 2.24 10.61
CA ALA A 364 -15.77 2.63 9.60
C ALA A 364 -14.50 3.29 10.16
N TYR A 365 -14.29 3.23 11.48
CA TYR A 365 -13.06 3.69 12.14
C TYR A 365 -12.36 2.54 12.86
N TYR A 366 -11.03 2.53 12.85
CA TYR A 366 -10.23 1.43 13.38
C TYR A 366 -8.80 1.87 13.63
N ALA A 367 -8.04 1.01 14.32
CA ALA A 367 -6.61 1.21 14.48
C ALA A 367 -5.88 -0.01 13.91
N VAL A 368 -4.96 0.23 12.97
CA VAL A 368 -4.25 -0.83 12.24
C VAL A 368 -3.50 -1.71 13.25
N PRO A 369 -3.64 -3.05 13.20
CA PRO A 369 -2.98 -3.95 14.14
C PRO A 369 -1.49 -3.64 14.31
N HIS A 370 -1.02 -3.65 15.55
CA HIS A 370 0.39 -3.35 15.87
C HIS A 370 0.93 -4.36 16.89
N GLY A 371 2.22 -4.66 16.79
CA GLY A 371 2.98 -5.46 17.74
C GLY A 371 3.57 -4.61 18.88
N PRO A 372 4.06 -5.26 19.94
CA PRO A 372 4.67 -4.58 21.09
C PRO A 372 5.90 -3.74 20.72
N ASN A 373 6.59 -4.08 19.63
CA ASN A 373 7.81 -3.40 19.18
C ASN A 373 7.56 -2.30 18.13
N ASP A 374 6.35 -2.21 17.58
CA ASP A 374 6.06 -1.18 16.57
C ASP A 374 6.15 0.20 17.21
N ILE A 375 6.84 1.15 16.59
CA ILE A 375 7.01 2.49 17.18
C ILE A 375 5.89 3.43 16.72
N VAL A 376 5.25 3.13 15.58
CA VAL A 376 4.19 3.93 14.99
C VAL A 376 2.86 3.19 15.11
N ARG A 377 1.83 3.90 15.57
CA ARG A 377 0.45 3.44 15.64
C ARG A 377 -0.37 4.23 14.62
N TYR A 378 -0.98 3.51 13.69
CA TYR A 378 -1.85 4.09 12.67
C TYR A 378 -3.31 4.00 13.11
N ILE A 379 -4.01 5.12 13.08
CA ILE A 379 -5.41 5.24 13.48
C ILE A 379 -6.19 5.80 12.29
N VAL A 380 -7.28 5.14 11.93
CA VAL A 380 -8.22 5.59 10.90
C VAL A 380 -9.47 6.10 11.58
N LEU A 381 -9.85 7.33 11.24
CA LEU A 381 -11.08 7.96 11.68
C LEU A 381 -12.10 7.96 10.55
N ASP A 382 -13.34 7.71 10.91
CA ASP A 382 -14.50 7.98 10.07
C ASP A 382 -14.97 9.39 10.37
N THR A 383 -14.66 10.32 9.48
CA THR A 383 -15.05 11.72 9.66
C THR A 383 -16.32 12.08 8.91
N THR A 384 -17.05 11.07 8.41
CA THR A 384 -18.14 11.25 7.45
C THR A 384 -19.50 11.36 8.12
N SER A 385 -20.23 12.39 7.71
CA SER A 385 -21.64 12.59 8.02
C SER A 385 -22.51 11.85 6.99
N GLU A 386 -23.58 11.17 7.42
CA GLU A 386 -24.53 10.50 6.49
C GLU A 386 -25.60 11.46 5.93
N ASP A 387 -25.53 12.73 6.30
CA ASP A 387 -26.52 13.77 6.01
C ASP A 387 -25.92 15.08 5.44
N SER A 388 -24.61 15.16 5.36
CA SER A 388 -23.89 16.33 4.88
C SER A 388 -22.53 15.96 4.32
N ALA A 389 -22.04 16.74 3.38
CA ALA A 389 -20.67 16.67 2.90
C ALA A 389 -19.65 17.23 3.92
N ASP A 390 -20.11 17.96 4.94
CA ASP A 390 -19.26 18.45 6.02
C ASP A 390 -18.92 17.33 7.02
N GLY A 391 -17.66 17.30 7.44
CA GLY A 391 -17.15 16.26 8.32
C GLY A 391 -17.49 16.46 9.79
N ARG A 392 -17.40 15.37 10.55
CA ARG A 392 -17.52 15.35 12.03
C ARG A 392 -16.92 14.09 12.62
N VAL A 393 -16.68 14.07 13.93
CA VAL A 393 -16.42 12.85 14.69
C VAL A 393 -17.53 12.68 15.72
N ASP A 394 -18.27 11.57 15.70
CA ASP A 394 -19.28 11.30 16.72
C ASP A 394 -18.65 11.09 18.12
N ASP A 395 -19.43 11.31 19.18
CA ASP A 395 -18.95 11.21 20.57
C ASP A 395 -18.41 9.82 20.95
N VAL A 396 -18.94 8.74 20.37
CA VAL A 396 -18.48 7.37 20.63
C VAL A 396 -17.06 7.18 20.07
N GLN A 397 -16.84 7.62 18.85
CA GLN A 397 -15.54 7.59 18.19
C GLN A 397 -14.56 8.55 18.87
N PHE A 398 -14.99 9.76 19.26
CA PHE A 398 -14.13 10.74 19.94
C PHE A 398 -13.59 10.19 21.27
N LYS A 399 -14.46 9.55 22.06
CA LYS A 399 -14.07 8.84 23.29
C LYS A 399 -13.14 7.66 23.00
N TRP A 400 -13.43 6.88 21.97
CA TRP A 400 -12.57 5.77 21.54
C TRP A 400 -11.18 6.25 21.10
N LEU A 401 -11.10 7.32 20.31
CA LEU A 401 -9.85 7.94 19.87
C LEU A 401 -9.04 8.40 21.09
N THR A 402 -9.70 9.11 22.01
CA THR A 402 -9.07 9.54 23.27
C THR A 402 -8.46 8.35 24.02
N GLN A 403 -9.19 7.23 24.12
CA GLN A 403 -8.67 6.00 24.75
C GLN A 403 -7.48 5.39 24.00
N GLN A 404 -7.49 5.37 22.66
CA GLN A 404 -6.36 4.90 21.86
C GLN A 404 -5.11 5.76 22.11
N LEU A 405 -5.28 7.09 22.17
CA LEU A 405 -4.18 8.02 22.42
C LEU A 405 -3.60 7.85 23.83
N ILE A 406 -4.46 7.71 24.85
CA ILE A 406 -4.04 7.48 26.25
C ILE A 406 -3.28 6.15 26.39
N ALA A 407 -3.73 5.09 25.74
CA ALA A 407 -3.16 3.75 25.89
C ALA A 407 -1.69 3.64 25.45
N ASN A 408 -1.21 4.55 24.59
CA ASN A 408 0.14 4.55 24.05
C ASN A 408 0.85 5.91 24.21
N SER A 409 0.46 6.69 25.23
CA SER A 409 1.12 7.94 25.62
C SER A 409 1.51 7.90 27.09
N SER A 410 2.80 7.81 27.38
CA SER A 410 3.32 7.90 28.75
C SER A 410 3.11 9.29 29.36
N ARG A 411 2.88 10.32 28.53
CA ARG A 411 2.55 11.67 28.96
C ARG A 411 1.61 12.35 27.98
N TYR A 412 0.63 13.07 28.51
CA TYR A 412 -0.32 13.85 27.72
C TYR A 412 -1.02 14.88 28.60
N MET A 413 -1.84 15.73 27.98
CA MET A 413 -2.62 16.75 28.67
C MET A 413 -4.08 16.31 28.83
N ASN A 414 -4.64 16.37 30.03
CA ASN A 414 -6.09 16.15 30.23
C ASN A 414 -6.92 17.35 29.71
N PRO A 415 -8.27 17.25 29.63
CA PRO A 415 -9.12 18.37 29.24
C PRO A 415 -8.97 19.63 30.11
N GLU A 416 -8.55 19.49 31.37
CA GLU A 416 -8.32 20.59 32.31
C GLU A 416 -6.94 21.26 32.14
N PHE A 417 -6.18 20.87 31.11
CA PHE A 417 -4.82 21.34 30.85
C PHE A 417 -3.81 21.03 31.98
N GLU A 418 -3.96 19.86 32.59
CA GLU A 418 -3.03 19.26 33.55
C GLU A 418 -2.23 18.09 32.93
N LEU A 419 -0.94 18.05 33.24
CA LEU A 419 -0.04 17.00 32.75
C LEU A 419 -0.35 15.66 33.44
N VAL A 420 -0.71 14.66 32.65
CA VAL A 420 -0.84 13.27 33.09
C VAL A 420 0.45 12.51 32.76
N VAL A 421 0.99 11.76 33.71
CA VAL A 421 2.17 10.90 33.52
C VAL A 421 1.82 9.45 33.87
N GLN A 422 2.06 8.54 32.94
CA GLN A 422 1.77 7.11 33.01
C GLN A 422 3.08 6.30 32.89
N PRO A 423 3.80 6.04 34.00
CA PRO A 423 5.17 5.49 33.96
C PRO A 423 5.29 4.07 33.42
N LYS A 424 4.18 3.34 33.26
CA LYS A 424 4.15 1.96 32.74
C LYS A 424 3.63 1.85 31.30
N VAL A 425 3.25 2.97 30.69
CA VAL A 425 2.76 3.01 29.31
C VAL A 425 3.93 3.16 28.37
N GLN A 426 4.00 2.30 27.36
CA GLN A 426 4.98 2.41 26.28
C GLN A 426 4.47 3.40 25.24
N ASP A 427 5.26 4.44 25.00
CA ASP A 427 4.98 5.44 23.99
C ASP A 427 5.00 4.87 22.57
N LYS A 428 4.05 5.34 21.75
CA LYS A 428 4.00 5.15 20.30
C LYS A 428 3.81 6.50 19.63
N LEU A 429 4.35 6.69 18.43
CA LEU A 429 4.02 7.82 17.56
C LEU A 429 2.67 7.55 16.88
N PHE A 430 1.78 8.54 16.80
CA PHE A 430 0.50 8.39 16.12
C PHE A 430 0.50 9.06 14.75
N VAL A 431 0.03 8.29 13.76
CA VAL A 431 -0.34 8.76 12.44
C VAL A 431 -1.84 8.55 12.29
N ILE A 432 -2.57 9.63 12.03
CA ILE A 432 -4.02 9.62 11.84
C ILE A 432 -4.32 9.66 10.35
N PHE A 433 -5.27 8.85 9.90
CA PHE A 433 -5.86 8.91 8.57
C PHE A 433 -7.34 9.24 8.70
N CYS A 434 -7.84 10.17 7.90
CA CYS A 434 -9.25 10.53 7.83
C CYS A 434 -9.55 11.14 6.46
N HIS A 435 -10.82 11.34 6.13
CA HIS A 435 -11.19 11.93 4.85
C HIS A 435 -11.15 13.46 4.89
N HIS A 436 -11.95 14.07 5.76
CA HIS A 436 -12.03 15.51 5.92
C HIS A 436 -10.75 16.14 6.52
N THR A 437 -10.44 17.35 6.09
CA THR A 437 -9.46 18.21 6.75
C THR A 437 -10.01 18.71 8.09
N ILE A 438 -9.14 19.20 8.98
CA ILE A 438 -9.60 19.83 10.23
C ILE A 438 -10.57 20.97 9.93
N LEU A 439 -10.32 21.78 8.88
CA LEU A 439 -11.15 22.94 8.55
C LEU A 439 -12.52 22.56 7.97
N THR A 440 -12.65 21.38 7.37
CA THR A 440 -13.89 20.92 6.72
C THR A 440 -14.72 20.02 7.63
N MET A 441 -14.35 19.90 8.92
CA MET A 441 -15.18 19.28 9.96
C MET A 441 -16.10 20.32 10.62
N SER A 442 -17.01 20.90 9.83
CA SER A 442 -17.93 21.97 10.28
C SER A 442 -19.29 21.48 10.78
N ASN A 443 -19.56 20.17 10.77
CA ASN A 443 -20.83 19.62 11.25
C ASN A 443 -20.79 19.34 12.77
N ASP A 444 -20.78 20.41 13.58
CA ASP A 444 -20.59 20.40 15.04
C ASP A 444 -21.89 20.47 15.86
N SER A 445 -22.98 19.92 15.32
CA SER A 445 -24.26 19.80 16.04
C SER A 445 -24.18 18.96 17.32
N ASP A 446 -25.13 19.12 18.25
CA ASP A 446 -25.13 18.47 19.57
C ASP A 446 -24.84 16.94 19.47
N GLY A 447 -23.78 16.49 20.15
CA GLY A 447 -23.33 15.09 20.15
C GLY A 447 -22.24 14.76 19.13
N ASN A 448 -21.85 15.73 18.30
CA ASN A 448 -20.76 15.64 17.34
C ASN A 448 -19.58 16.53 17.77
N HIS A 449 -18.38 16.14 17.36
CA HIS A 449 -17.13 16.85 17.62
C HIS A 449 -16.59 17.38 16.28
N GLY A 450 -16.49 18.70 16.17
CA GLY A 450 -16.06 19.39 14.97
C GLY A 450 -14.57 19.72 14.94
N ALA A 451 -14.19 20.60 14.03
CA ALA A 451 -12.82 21.08 13.82
C ALA A 451 -12.07 21.43 15.12
N ALA A 452 -12.72 22.21 15.99
CA ALA A 452 -12.10 22.72 17.21
C ALA A 452 -11.81 21.61 18.22
N ASP A 453 -12.76 20.71 18.45
CA ASP A 453 -12.64 19.63 19.44
C ASP A 453 -11.60 18.60 19.03
N VAL A 454 -11.59 18.21 17.75
CA VAL A 454 -10.61 17.27 17.21
C VAL A 454 -9.22 17.89 17.24
N LEU A 455 -9.07 19.14 16.82
CA LEU A 455 -7.79 19.84 16.87
C LEU A 455 -7.25 19.98 18.30
N ASP A 456 -8.12 20.36 19.25
CA ASP A 456 -7.76 20.45 20.67
C ASP A 456 -7.31 19.09 21.21
N LEU A 457 -8.09 18.02 20.96
CA LEU A 457 -7.74 16.66 21.38
C LEU A 457 -6.37 16.25 20.85
N LEU A 458 -6.12 16.35 19.54
CA LEU A 458 -4.86 15.90 18.95
C LEU A 458 -3.66 16.71 19.48
N ARG A 459 -3.82 18.02 19.70
CA ARG A 459 -2.76 18.88 20.26
C ARG A 459 -2.41 18.54 21.71
N ARG A 460 -3.32 17.93 22.48
CA ARG A 460 -3.05 17.50 23.86
C ARG A 460 -2.08 16.30 23.98
N PHE A 461 -1.84 15.58 22.88
CA PHE A 461 -0.96 14.40 22.85
C PHE A 461 0.32 14.68 22.05
N PRO A 462 1.50 14.80 22.70
CA PRO A 462 2.77 15.06 22.01
C PRO A 462 3.17 13.98 21.01
N ASN A 463 2.60 12.79 21.17
CA ASN A 463 2.86 11.61 20.36
C ASN A 463 2.18 11.65 18.99
N VAL A 464 1.17 12.52 18.80
CA VAL A 464 0.52 12.71 17.49
C VAL A 464 1.43 13.54 16.62
N ILE A 465 1.85 13.00 15.47
CA ILE A 465 2.86 13.63 14.61
C ILE A 465 2.35 13.94 13.21
N LEU A 466 1.33 13.20 12.73
CA LEU A 466 0.82 13.32 11.38
C LEU A 466 -0.68 13.01 11.33
N MET A 467 -1.41 13.81 10.57
CA MET A 467 -2.78 13.56 10.10
C MET A 467 -2.75 13.65 8.58
N ALA A 468 -3.10 12.57 7.88
CA ALA A 468 -3.15 12.53 6.42
C ALA A 468 -4.60 12.37 5.93
N ASN A 469 -4.99 13.19 4.97
CA ASN A 469 -6.38 13.32 4.54
C ASN A 469 -6.57 13.77 3.07
N GLY A 470 -7.82 14.00 2.68
CA GLY A 470 -8.28 14.32 1.32
C GLY A 470 -9.27 15.47 1.26
N HIS A 471 -10.38 15.27 0.56
CA HIS A 471 -11.61 16.07 0.52
C HIS A 471 -11.53 17.41 -0.22
N THR A 472 -10.40 18.11 -0.11
CA THR A 472 -10.20 19.43 -0.77
C THR A 472 -9.56 19.33 -2.16
N HIS A 473 -9.25 18.11 -2.59
CA HIS A 473 -8.62 17.78 -3.87
C HIS A 473 -7.30 18.53 -4.10
N ARG A 474 -6.64 18.97 -3.03
CA ARG A 474 -5.45 19.81 -3.08
C ARG A 474 -4.29 19.19 -2.31
N ASN A 475 -3.11 19.27 -2.91
CA ASN A 475 -1.88 19.07 -2.18
C ASN A 475 -1.69 20.23 -1.19
N GLU A 476 -1.87 19.97 0.09
CA GLU A 476 -1.72 20.96 1.15
C GLU A 476 -0.95 20.38 2.35
N VAL A 477 -0.15 21.23 3.00
CA VAL A 477 0.59 20.87 4.21
C VAL A 477 0.41 22.00 5.23
N LYS A 478 -0.13 21.66 6.40
CA LYS A 478 -0.42 22.60 7.49
C LYS A 478 0.23 22.14 8.79
N ALA A 479 0.88 23.06 9.49
CA ALA A 479 1.44 22.80 10.81
C ALA A 479 0.41 23.14 11.89
N HIS A 480 0.03 22.16 12.70
CA HIS A 480 -0.82 22.36 13.88
C HIS A 480 0.04 22.40 15.13
N LEU A 481 0.89 23.44 15.21
CA LEU A 481 1.77 23.65 16.35
C LEU A 481 0.98 24.06 17.60
N ARG A 482 1.43 23.59 18.76
CA ARG A 482 0.98 24.09 20.05
C ARG A 482 1.48 25.52 20.24
N GLU A 483 0.64 26.39 20.77
CA GLU A 483 0.97 27.80 20.99
C GLU A 483 2.19 27.96 21.91
N VAL A 484 3.21 28.67 21.42
CA VAL A 484 4.47 28.93 22.15
C VAL A 484 4.20 29.82 23.37
N GLY A 485 4.71 29.42 24.54
CA GLY A 485 4.58 30.20 25.78
C GLY A 485 3.27 29.96 26.57
N THR A 486 2.39 29.07 26.11
CA THR A 486 1.22 28.63 26.89
C THR A 486 1.61 27.65 28.00
N LYS A 487 0.74 27.51 29.03
CA LYS A 487 0.89 26.47 30.07
C LYS A 487 1.09 25.08 29.46
N VAL A 488 0.40 24.79 28.35
CA VAL A 488 0.52 23.53 27.61
C VAL A 488 1.95 23.32 27.11
N ASN A 489 2.53 24.31 26.43
CA ASN A 489 3.91 24.23 25.95
C ASN A 489 4.92 24.05 27.11
N ALA A 490 4.75 24.78 28.22
CA ALA A 490 5.62 24.64 29.38
C ALA A 490 5.59 23.22 30.02
N LEU A 491 4.47 22.51 29.89
CA LEU A 491 4.25 21.20 30.53
C LEU A 491 4.63 20.01 29.64
N VAL A 492 4.39 20.09 28.33
CA VAL A 492 4.62 19.00 27.37
C VAL A 492 5.63 19.34 26.25
N GLY A 493 6.27 20.52 26.33
CA GLY A 493 7.30 21.04 25.40
C GLY A 493 6.75 21.64 24.11
N ASP A 494 7.63 22.24 23.29
CA ASP A 494 7.29 22.64 21.92
C ASP A 494 6.91 21.42 21.05
N GLY A 495 6.00 21.60 20.08
CA GLY A 495 5.60 20.55 19.14
C GLY A 495 4.19 20.75 18.60
N GLY A 496 3.56 19.67 18.18
CA GLY A 496 2.28 19.64 17.46
C GLY A 496 2.30 18.50 16.46
N PHE A 497 1.46 18.57 15.44
CA PHE A 497 1.43 17.59 14.35
C PHE A 497 1.35 18.29 12.99
N TRP A 498 1.63 17.54 11.94
CA TRP A 498 1.43 17.98 10.56
C TRP A 498 0.11 17.43 10.01
N GLU A 499 -0.69 18.28 9.38
CA GLU A 499 -1.80 17.87 8.52
C GLU A 499 -1.33 17.88 7.06
N VAL A 500 -1.55 16.78 6.35
CA VAL A 500 -1.06 16.55 4.99
C VAL A 500 -2.22 16.07 4.11
N SER A 501 -2.72 16.96 3.26
CA SER A 501 -3.81 16.69 2.32
C SER A 501 -3.25 16.32 0.95
N ALA A 502 -3.79 15.28 0.32
CA ALA A 502 -3.43 14.88 -1.04
C ALA A 502 -4.39 15.49 -2.08
N ALA A 503 -3.89 15.72 -3.30
CA ALA A 503 -4.73 16.05 -4.43
C ALA A 503 -5.57 14.84 -4.89
N SER A 504 -6.69 15.11 -5.57
CA SER A 504 -7.55 14.06 -6.12
C SER A 504 -6.94 13.40 -7.36
N HIS A 505 -7.49 12.25 -7.72
CA HIS A 505 -7.15 11.56 -8.96
C HIS A 505 -8.01 12.02 -10.12
N ILE A 506 -9.22 12.49 -9.82
CA ILE A 506 -10.17 12.93 -10.84
C ILE A 506 -9.88 14.34 -11.34
N ASP A 507 -9.32 15.25 -10.53
CA ASP A 507 -9.01 16.60 -10.99
C ASP A 507 -7.54 16.75 -11.35
N TRP A 508 -7.23 17.82 -12.07
CA TRP A 508 -5.85 18.23 -12.22
C TRP A 508 -5.24 18.46 -10.82
N PRO A 509 -4.10 17.84 -10.46
CA PRO A 509 -3.10 17.20 -11.34
C PRO A 509 -3.10 15.67 -11.46
N ALA A 510 -4.06 14.95 -10.88
CA ALA A 510 -4.06 13.49 -10.75
C ALA A 510 -2.79 12.95 -10.06
N GLN A 511 -2.63 13.30 -8.78
CA GLN A 511 -1.41 13.03 -8.01
C GLN A 511 -1.68 12.26 -6.72
N SER A 512 -0.63 11.64 -6.20
CA SER A 512 -0.59 11.02 -4.86
C SER A 512 0.72 11.35 -4.21
N ARG A 513 1.00 10.80 -3.02
CA ARG A 513 2.30 11.00 -2.37
C ARG A 513 2.79 9.75 -1.64
N THR A 514 4.11 9.67 -1.48
CA THR A 514 4.72 8.80 -0.47
C THR A 514 5.00 9.63 0.78
N ILE A 515 4.84 9.00 1.94
CA ILE A 515 5.19 9.58 3.24
C ILE A 515 6.24 8.71 3.89
N GLU A 516 7.32 9.32 4.38
CA GLU A 516 8.41 8.63 5.07
C GLU A 516 8.69 9.33 6.40
N ILE A 517 8.90 8.56 7.46
CA ILE A 517 9.12 9.09 8.81
C ILE A 517 10.49 8.60 9.28
N ALA A 518 11.34 9.53 9.72
CA ALA A 518 12.65 9.24 10.26
C ALA A 518 12.96 10.16 11.45
N GLU A 519 13.95 9.78 12.27
CA GLU A 519 14.43 10.54 13.42
C GLU A 519 15.94 10.72 13.34
N GLY A 520 16.44 11.86 13.78
CA GLY A 520 17.85 12.03 14.09
C GLY A 520 18.08 13.12 15.11
N GLY A 521 18.97 12.89 16.07
CA GLY A 521 19.43 13.93 17.00
C GLY A 521 18.32 14.61 17.82
N GLY A 522 17.19 13.93 18.06
CA GLY A 522 16.04 14.47 18.77
C GLY A 522 15.00 15.18 17.90
N THR A 523 15.14 15.14 16.57
CA THR A 523 14.18 15.74 15.63
C THR A 523 13.58 14.66 14.71
N LEU A 524 12.25 14.65 14.62
CA LEU A 524 11.51 13.87 13.64
C LEU A 524 11.47 14.61 12.30
N SER A 525 11.70 13.86 11.23
CA SER A 525 11.55 14.29 9.85
C SER A 525 10.45 13.46 9.20
N ILE A 526 9.40 14.14 8.72
CA ILE A 526 8.35 13.54 7.89
C ILE A 526 8.59 14.04 6.46
N PHE A 527 8.96 13.15 5.56
CA PHE A 527 9.13 13.48 4.14
C PHE A 527 7.83 13.21 3.41
N THR A 528 7.36 14.20 2.65
CA THR A 528 6.29 14.03 1.68
C THR A 528 6.91 14.12 0.29
N THR A 529 6.62 13.15 -0.59
CA THR A 529 7.06 13.19 -1.98
C THR A 529 5.88 12.94 -2.90
N VAL A 530 5.61 13.87 -3.81
CA VAL A 530 4.51 13.76 -4.78
C VAL A 530 4.84 12.77 -5.89
N VAL A 531 3.82 12.02 -6.29
CA VAL A 531 3.83 10.98 -7.31
C VAL A 531 2.82 11.36 -8.39
N ASP A 532 3.28 11.39 -9.64
CA ASP A 532 2.41 11.49 -10.82
C ASP A 532 1.96 10.09 -11.26
N ILE A 533 0.79 9.98 -11.88
CA ILE A 533 0.35 8.73 -12.52
C ILE A 533 1.38 8.17 -13.52
N ASP A 534 1.45 6.85 -13.64
CA ASP A 534 2.29 6.13 -14.59
C ASP A 534 1.67 6.19 -16.00
N ALA A 535 1.71 7.38 -16.60
CA ALA A 535 1.17 7.67 -17.90
C ALA A 535 2.14 8.54 -18.72
N PRO A 536 2.17 8.40 -20.07
CA PRO A 536 2.92 9.32 -20.92
C PRO A 536 2.39 10.77 -20.79
N LEU A 537 3.14 11.74 -21.31
CA LEU A 537 2.69 13.15 -21.33
C LEU A 537 1.51 13.35 -22.28
N ASN A 538 1.57 12.70 -23.44
CA ASN A 538 0.55 12.80 -24.48
C ASN A 538 -0.34 11.57 -24.41
N GLY A 539 -1.65 11.81 -24.35
CA GLY A 539 -2.67 10.77 -24.48
C GLY A 539 -2.90 10.34 -25.92
N ASP A 540 -3.92 9.51 -26.08
CA ASP A 540 -4.38 8.99 -27.38
C ASP A 540 -5.78 9.52 -27.75
N ALA A 541 -6.12 9.46 -29.04
CA ALA A 541 -7.36 9.93 -29.62
C ALA A 541 -8.47 8.86 -29.74
N GLY A 542 -8.28 7.61 -29.27
CA GLY A 542 -9.39 6.65 -29.16
C GLY A 542 -9.12 5.16 -29.44
N ASN A 543 -7.87 4.68 -29.38
CA ASN A 543 -7.50 3.27 -29.55
C ASN A 543 -6.37 2.80 -28.60
N GLY A 544 -6.07 3.59 -27.58
CA GLY A 544 -4.91 3.45 -26.71
C GLY A 544 -5.04 2.40 -25.61
N THR A 545 -3.91 2.12 -24.98
CA THR A 545 -3.83 1.31 -23.75
C THR A 545 -4.41 2.09 -22.55
N PRO A 546 -4.73 1.43 -21.42
CA PRO A 546 -5.15 2.15 -20.20
C PRO A 546 -4.20 3.29 -19.79
N ALA A 547 -2.88 3.13 -20.00
CA ALA A 547 -1.91 4.20 -19.72
C ALA A 547 -2.07 5.42 -20.65
N LEU A 548 -2.38 5.22 -21.94
CA LEU A 548 -2.63 6.33 -22.88
C LEU A 548 -3.97 7.02 -22.59
N LEU A 549 -4.99 6.25 -22.18
CA LEU A 549 -6.27 6.78 -21.73
C LEU A 549 -6.13 7.61 -20.46
N ALA A 550 -5.36 7.16 -19.48
CA ALA A 550 -5.03 7.93 -18.27
C ALA A 550 -4.29 9.24 -18.60
N ALA A 551 -3.39 9.23 -19.61
CA ALA A 551 -2.74 10.45 -20.09
C ALA A 551 -3.74 11.41 -20.75
N THR A 552 -4.70 10.88 -21.53
CA THR A 552 -5.83 11.66 -22.09
C THR A 552 -6.67 12.29 -20.98
N ALA A 553 -7.02 11.52 -19.94
CA ALA A 553 -7.78 12.01 -18.81
C ALA A 553 -7.06 13.17 -18.11
N ARG A 554 -5.75 13.03 -17.83
CA ARG A 554 -4.98 14.10 -17.18
C ARG A 554 -4.85 15.36 -18.05
N GLU A 555 -4.75 15.21 -19.37
CA GLU A 555 -4.76 16.34 -20.30
C GLU A 555 -6.13 17.05 -20.32
N LEU A 556 -7.23 16.30 -20.28
CA LEU A 556 -8.57 16.88 -20.21
C LEU A 556 -8.81 17.56 -18.86
N ALA A 557 -8.34 16.97 -17.75
CA ALA A 557 -8.49 17.51 -16.41
C ALA A 557 -7.83 18.89 -16.24
N VAL A 558 -6.67 19.15 -16.86
CA VAL A 558 -6.05 20.50 -16.81
C VAL A 558 -6.81 21.55 -17.63
N ASN A 559 -7.72 21.10 -18.49
CA ASN A 559 -8.51 21.94 -19.39
C ASN A 559 -9.98 22.02 -18.99
N ASP A 560 -10.38 21.40 -17.89
CA ASP A 560 -11.72 21.52 -17.34
C ASP A 560 -12.10 23.01 -17.25
N PRO A 561 -13.23 23.43 -17.86
CA PRO A 561 -13.68 24.82 -17.85
C PRO A 561 -13.72 25.47 -16.48
N GLN A 562 -14.12 24.72 -15.45
CA GLN A 562 -14.21 25.23 -14.07
C GLN A 562 -12.86 25.29 -13.36
N GLU A 563 -11.87 24.51 -13.81
CA GLU A 563 -10.52 24.56 -13.27
C GLU A 563 -9.69 25.70 -13.88
N ARG A 564 -9.85 25.93 -15.18
CA ARG A 564 -8.99 26.86 -15.93
C ARG A 564 -9.40 28.32 -15.79
N LEU A 565 -10.61 28.61 -15.27
CA LEU A 565 -11.14 29.95 -15.09
C LEU A 565 -11.41 30.22 -13.60
N ASP A 566 -11.13 31.42 -13.13
CA ASP A 566 -11.61 31.89 -11.82
C ASP A 566 -13.10 32.26 -11.88
N GLU A 567 -13.68 32.59 -10.74
CA GLU A 567 -15.11 32.97 -10.60
C GLU A 567 -15.49 34.20 -11.45
N ASP A 568 -14.51 35.05 -11.78
CA ASP A 568 -14.67 36.23 -12.64
C ASP A 568 -14.45 35.89 -14.13
N GLY A 569 -14.18 34.62 -14.47
CA GLY A 569 -13.95 34.14 -15.83
C GLY A 569 -12.54 34.41 -16.38
N ASN A 570 -11.59 34.83 -15.54
CA ASN A 570 -10.20 35.02 -15.94
C ASN A 570 -9.41 33.72 -15.87
N PRO A 571 -8.35 33.53 -16.68
CA PRO A 571 -7.56 32.31 -16.64
C PRO A 571 -6.82 32.09 -15.30
N ASN A 572 -7.05 30.92 -14.68
CA ASN A 572 -6.29 30.46 -13.52
C ASN A 572 -4.84 30.11 -13.89
N ASP A 573 -3.91 30.33 -12.94
CA ASP A 573 -2.56 29.80 -13.05
C ASP A 573 -2.56 28.30 -12.69
N MET A 574 -2.69 27.47 -13.73
CA MET A 574 -2.71 26.01 -13.63
C MET A 574 -1.38 25.36 -13.17
N THR A 575 -0.32 26.16 -12.99
CA THR A 575 0.92 25.68 -12.37
C THR A 575 0.86 25.69 -10.84
N VAL A 576 -0.02 26.54 -10.29
CA VAL A 576 -0.44 26.57 -8.88
C VAL A 576 -1.92 26.13 -8.79
N GLY A 577 -2.53 26.09 -7.60
CA GLY A 577 -3.90 25.55 -7.44
C GLY A 577 -3.92 24.21 -6.72
N ARG A 578 -4.69 23.23 -7.21
CA ARG A 578 -4.80 21.87 -6.63
C ARG A 578 -3.45 21.13 -6.53
N ARG A 579 -2.46 21.51 -7.36
CA ARG A 579 -1.04 21.11 -7.22
C ARG A 579 -0.38 21.55 -5.91
N GLY A 580 -0.93 22.53 -5.22
CA GLY A 580 -0.36 23.19 -4.05
C GLY A 580 0.21 24.57 -4.39
N ALA A 581 -0.01 25.54 -3.51
CA ALA A 581 0.37 26.94 -3.63
C ALA A 581 1.89 27.17 -3.77
N ASN A 582 2.71 26.24 -3.25
CA ASN A 582 4.16 26.30 -3.39
C ASN A 582 4.80 24.90 -3.21
N SER A 583 6.11 24.80 -3.43
CA SER A 583 6.86 23.54 -3.31
C SER A 583 6.82 22.95 -1.89
N ALA A 584 6.67 23.77 -0.84
CA ALA A 584 6.55 23.30 0.54
C ALA A 584 5.22 22.58 0.84
N GLN A 585 4.23 22.65 -0.06
CA GLN A 585 3.01 21.86 -0.01
C GLN A 585 3.10 20.52 -0.78
N ARG A 586 4.21 20.29 -1.49
CA ARG A 586 4.45 19.13 -2.35
C ARG A 586 5.56 18.24 -1.79
N ASN A 587 6.80 18.50 -2.21
CA ASN A 587 7.98 17.75 -1.79
C ASN A 587 8.60 18.46 -0.59
N SER A 588 8.42 17.92 0.61
CA SER A 588 8.80 18.63 1.83
C SER A 588 9.44 17.71 2.87
N GLN A 589 10.40 18.24 3.62
CA GLN A 589 10.82 17.68 4.90
C GLN A 589 10.17 18.49 6.01
N LEU A 590 9.26 17.87 6.73
CA LEU A 590 8.47 18.48 7.80
C LEU A 590 9.13 18.12 9.14
N LEU A 591 9.50 19.13 9.93
CA LEU A 591 10.18 18.89 11.19
C LEU A 591 9.23 18.95 12.39
N LEU A 592 9.46 18.04 13.34
CA LEU A 592 8.90 18.08 14.69
C LEU A 592 9.96 17.70 15.70
N LYS A 593 9.78 18.13 16.95
CA LYS A 593 10.57 17.60 18.07
C LYS A 593 10.19 16.14 18.30
N THR A 594 11.19 15.28 18.53
CA THR A 594 10.93 13.89 18.91
C THR A 594 10.30 13.85 20.31
N PRO A 595 9.10 13.28 20.47
CA PRO A 595 8.35 13.38 21.72
C PRO A 595 8.93 12.52 22.84
N PHE A 596 9.62 11.43 22.53
CA PHE A 596 10.25 10.53 23.51
C PHE A 596 11.47 9.85 22.88
N PRO A 597 12.43 9.34 23.66
CA PRO A 597 13.57 8.62 23.10
C PRO A 597 13.12 7.43 22.27
N LEU A 598 13.49 7.39 20.99
CA LEU A 598 13.16 6.28 20.11
C LEU A 598 14.22 5.17 20.21
N PRO A 599 13.82 3.89 20.12
CA PRO A 599 14.76 2.81 19.90
C PRO A 599 15.57 3.06 18.63
N LYS A 600 16.90 3.03 18.73
CA LYS A 600 17.78 3.09 17.56
C LYS A 600 17.54 1.85 16.71
N SER A 601 16.73 1.98 15.65
CA SER A 601 16.34 0.88 14.77
C SER A 601 16.93 1.13 13.39
N VAL A 602 17.93 0.34 13.01
CA VAL A 602 18.62 0.39 11.72
C VAL A 602 18.01 -0.68 10.83
N VAL A 603 17.26 -0.31 9.78
CA VAL A 603 16.90 -1.24 8.71
C VAL A 603 17.89 -1.02 7.56
N VAL A 604 18.88 -1.92 7.48
CA VAL A 604 19.88 -2.00 6.41
C VAL A 604 19.54 -3.23 5.58
N GLU A 605 19.46 -3.09 4.25
CA GLU A 605 19.55 -4.27 3.39
C GLU A 605 20.90 -4.94 3.63
N GLY A 606 20.86 -6.16 4.16
CA GLY A 606 22.06 -6.93 4.43
C GLY A 606 22.81 -7.27 3.13
N PRO A 607 24.16 -7.19 3.10
CA PRO A 607 24.92 -7.56 1.93
C PRO A 607 25.01 -9.08 1.72
N GLY A 608 25.30 -9.51 0.50
CA GLY A 608 25.76 -10.87 0.19
C GLY A 608 27.30 -10.96 0.18
N VAL A 609 27.83 -12.18 0.18
CA VAL A 609 29.27 -12.45 0.07
C VAL A 609 29.58 -13.63 -0.84
N LEU A 610 30.74 -13.59 -1.52
CA LEU A 610 31.21 -14.62 -2.44
C LEU A 610 32.75 -14.72 -2.47
N GLN A 611 33.27 -15.82 -3.01
CA GLN A 611 34.66 -15.94 -3.46
C GLN A 611 34.75 -15.61 -4.96
N ASP A 612 35.53 -14.58 -5.30
CA ASP A 612 35.68 -14.11 -6.68
C ASP A 612 36.41 -15.14 -7.55
N GLY A 613 35.85 -15.45 -8.71
CA GLY A 613 36.37 -16.49 -9.60
C GLY A 613 37.68 -16.14 -10.30
N ALA A 614 38.02 -14.84 -10.42
CA ALA A 614 39.25 -14.40 -11.06
C ALA A 614 40.41 -14.26 -10.08
N THR A 615 40.14 -13.70 -8.90
CA THR A 615 41.17 -13.34 -7.92
C THR A 615 41.22 -14.26 -6.71
N GLY A 616 40.18 -15.08 -6.48
CA GLY A 616 40.05 -15.91 -5.27
C GLY A 616 39.79 -15.10 -4.00
N ASN A 617 39.51 -13.80 -4.11
CA ASN A 617 39.28 -12.91 -2.98
C ASN A 617 37.85 -13.00 -2.43
N MET A 618 37.71 -12.64 -1.17
CA MET A 618 36.41 -12.40 -0.55
C MET A 618 35.81 -11.10 -1.10
N CYS A 619 34.57 -11.18 -1.59
CA CYS A 619 33.82 -10.06 -2.12
C CYS A 619 32.51 -9.85 -1.38
N ILE A 620 32.08 -8.59 -1.31
CA ILE A 620 30.76 -8.18 -0.84
C ILE A 620 29.88 -7.88 -2.06
N VAL A 621 28.64 -8.36 -2.03
CA VAL A 621 27.61 -8.11 -3.05
C VAL A 621 26.54 -7.20 -2.44
N SER A 622 26.36 -6.01 -2.99
CA SER A 622 25.31 -5.08 -2.55
C SER A 622 24.78 -4.26 -3.71
N GLY A 623 23.45 -4.12 -3.83
CA GLY A 623 22.81 -3.32 -4.88
C GLY A 623 23.21 -3.70 -6.33
N GLY A 624 23.58 -4.97 -6.57
CA GLY A 624 24.08 -5.43 -7.86
C GLY A 624 25.56 -5.13 -8.15
N SER A 625 26.27 -4.45 -7.24
CA SER A 625 27.71 -4.22 -7.31
C SER A 625 28.48 -5.26 -6.51
N VAL A 626 29.68 -5.61 -6.98
CA VAL A 626 30.61 -6.53 -6.31
C VAL A 626 31.88 -5.79 -5.98
N SER A 627 32.25 -5.76 -4.69
CA SER A 627 33.49 -5.14 -4.22
C SER A 627 34.41 -6.18 -3.61
N SER A 628 35.62 -6.31 -4.16
CA SER A 628 36.68 -7.12 -3.56
C SER A 628 37.23 -6.44 -2.32
N LEU A 629 37.46 -7.23 -1.28
CA LEU A 629 38.11 -6.77 -0.05
C LEU A 629 39.64 -6.89 -0.11
N GLY A 630 40.20 -7.44 -1.20
CA GLY A 630 41.64 -7.71 -1.33
C GLY A 630 42.14 -8.80 -0.37
N LEU A 631 41.24 -9.55 0.27
CA LEU A 631 41.55 -10.63 1.20
C LEU A 631 41.37 -11.98 0.47
N GLY A 632 42.46 -12.71 0.28
CA GLY A 632 42.45 -14.01 -0.40
C GLY A 632 41.75 -15.10 0.42
N MET A 633 40.81 -15.81 -0.19
CA MET A 633 40.15 -16.98 0.39
C MET A 633 40.85 -18.28 -0.01
N ALA A 634 40.76 -19.31 0.83
CA ALA A 634 41.20 -20.65 0.45
C ALA A 634 40.35 -21.18 -0.72
N ALA A 635 41.00 -21.83 -1.69
CA ALA A 635 40.33 -22.32 -2.89
C ALA A 635 39.30 -23.42 -2.54
N GLY A 636 38.13 -23.38 -3.16
CA GLY A 636 37.05 -24.35 -2.95
C GLY A 636 36.34 -24.22 -1.60
N THR A 637 36.42 -23.05 -0.96
CA THR A 637 35.75 -22.74 0.31
C THR A 637 34.69 -21.69 0.10
N SER A 638 33.70 -21.66 0.99
CA SER A 638 32.56 -20.74 0.93
C SER A 638 32.62 -19.75 2.09
N PRO A 639 32.32 -18.46 1.86
CA PRO A 639 32.10 -17.53 2.95
C PRO A 639 30.69 -17.70 3.54
N SER A 640 30.52 -17.27 4.79
CA SER A 640 29.22 -17.24 5.46
C SER A 640 28.97 -15.85 6.03
N ILE A 641 27.73 -15.37 6.00
CA ILE A 641 27.35 -14.05 6.54
C ILE A 641 26.07 -14.15 7.35
N ALA A 642 26.00 -13.43 8.47
CA ALA A 642 24.79 -13.26 9.25
C ALA A 642 24.57 -11.78 9.56
N MET A 643 23.31 -11.38 9.74
CA MET A 643 22.91 -10.05 10.17
C MET A 643 22.03 -10.17 11.41
N ASN A 644 22.28 -9.36 12.42
CA ASN A 644 21.51 -9.35 13.65
C ASN A 644 20.28 -8.41 13.54
N ALA A 645 19.44 -8.41 14.58
CA ALA A 645 18.25 -7.58 14.65
C ALA A 645 18.52 -6.06 14.64
N THR A 646 19.76 -5.63 14.86
CA THR A 646 20.16 -4.22 14.82
C THR A 646 20.74 -3.81 13.47
N GLY A 647 20.68 -4.68 12.45
CA GLY A 647 21.19 -4.40 11.11
C GLY A 647 22.72 -4.46 10.99
N GLU A 648 23.43 -4.85 12.04
CA GLU A 648 24.86 -5.16 11.96
C GLU A 648 25.04 -6.53 11.32
N TRP A 649 25.95 -6.64 10.35
CA TRP A 649 26.30 -7.91 9.72
C TRP A 649 27.76 -8.29 9.97
N GLN A 650 28.03 -9.59 10.05
CA GLN A 650 29.38 -10.11 10.05
C GLN A 650 29.50 -11.25 9.03
N ALA A 651 30.59 -11.23 8.28
CA ALA A 651 30.97 -12.30 7.37
C ALA A 651 32.21 -13.03 7.88
N THR A 652 32.27 -14.34 7.70
CA THR A 652 33.42 -15.17 8.05
C THR A 652 33.83 -16.07 6.88
N PHE A 653 35.12 -16.37 6.79
CA PHE A 653 35.68 -17.20 5.72
C PHE A 653 37.00 -17.85 6.14
N GLN A 654 37.38 -18.93 5.44
CA GLN A 654 38.74 -19.48 5.51
C GLN A 654 39.64 -18.69 4.55
N ALA A 655 40.64 -18.01 5.08
CA ALA A 655 41.62 -17.30 4.26
C ALA A 655 42.59 -18.28 3.57
N ASN A 656 43.28 -17.81 2.53
CA ASN A 656 44.24 -18.60 1.75
C ASN A 656 45.45 -19.12 2.56
N ASN A 657 45.66 -18.60 3.77
CA ASN A 657 46.65 -19.08 4.74
C ASN A 657 46.08 -20.13 5.72
N GLY A 658 44.87 -20.64 5.48
CA GLY A 658 44.20 -21.67 6.28
C GLY A 658 43.55 -21.16 7.57
N LYS A 659 43.61 -19.85 7.86
CA LYS A 659 43.09 -19.28 9.10
C LYS A 659 41.65 -18.79 8.98
N LEU A 660 40.96 -18.71 10.12
CA LEU A 660 39.63 -18.13 10.23
C LEU A 660 39.70 -16.60 10.25
N TRP A 661 38.97 -15.97 9.32
CA TRP A 661 38.85 -14.52 9.22
C TRP A 661 37.40 -14.08 9.35
N TYR A 662 37.21 -12.83 9.75
CA TYR A 662 35.91 -12.18 9.78
C TYR A 662 35.99 -10.74 9.27
N ARG A 663 34.82 -10.21 8.88
CA ARG A 663 34.63 -8.85 8.40
C ARG A 663 33.33 -8.28 8.96
N SER A 664 33.37 -7.03 9.40
CA SER A 664 32.19 -6.26 9.80
C SER A 664 31.97 -5.04 8.86
N PRO A 665 30.85 -4.30 9.00
CA PRO A 665 30.47 -3.23 8.08
C PRO A 665 31.37 -1.99 8.20
N SER A 666 31.95 -1.75 9.38
CA SER A 666 32.78 -0.58 9.68
C SER A 666 34.20 -0.65 9.10
N GLY A 667 34.50 -1.70 8.33
CA GLY A 667 35.85 -1.95 7.83
C GLY A 667 36.78 -2.56 8.87
N GLN A 668 36.31 -2.76 10.11
CA GLN A 668 36.98 -3.55 11.13
C GLN A 668 36.96 -5.02 10.69
N GLY A 669 38.13 -5.61 10.52
CA GLY A 669 38.25 -7.00 10.10
C GLY A 669 39.70 -7.44 10.24
N GLY A 670 39.90 -8.62 10.81
CA GLY A 670 41.22 -9.15 11.09
C GLY A 670 41.16 -10.65 11.31
N GLN A 671 42.32 -11.28 11.30
CA GLN A 671 42.46 -12.63 11.81
C GLN A 671 41.94 -12.66 13.25
N LEU A 672 41.07 -13.59 13.60
CA LEU A 672 40.59 -13.75 14.98
C LEU A 672 41.79 -14.02 15.90
N GLY A 673 42.11 -13.03 16.76
CA GLY A 673 43.45 -12.86 17.34
C GLY A 673 43.46 -12.62 18.84
N GLY A 674 43.31 -13.71 19.60
CA GLY A 674 43.75 -13.82 21.01
C GLY A 674 44.42 -15.16 21.34
N ILE A 675 44.33 -16.16 20.44
CA ILE A 675 44.84 -17.53 20.66
C ILE A 675 45.44 -18.01 19.33
N ALA A 676 46.75 -17.85 19.11
CA ALA A 676 47.57 -18.43 18.03
C ALA A 676 47.10 -18.34 16.54
N GLY A 677 45.96 -17.72 16.25
CA GLY A 677 45.27 -17.84 14.97
C GLY A 677 44.53 -19.16 14.86
N ILE A 678 43.20 -19.10 14.81
CA ILE A 678 42.36 -20.28 14.57
C ILE A 678 42.68 -20.82 13.16
N VAL A 679 43.11 -22.07 13.08
CA VAL A 679 43.38 -22.77 11.82
C VAL A 679 42.18 -23.65 11.49
N VAL A 680 41.54 -23.36 10.37
CA VAL A 680 40.38 -24.08 9.84
C VAL A 680 40.89 -25.26 9.02
N ALA A 681 40.24 -26.42 9.12
CA ALA A 681 40.62 -27.60 8.36
C ALA A 681 40.61 -27.31 6.84
N PRO A 682 41.57 -27.85 6.07
CA PRO A 682 41.59 -27.64 4.61
C PRO A 682 40.29 -28.08 3.94
N SER A 683 39.87 -27.35 2.90
CA SER A 683 38.66 -27.63 2.12
C SER A 683 37.37 -27.61 2.94
N THR A 684 37.33 -26.82 4.02
CA THR A 684 36.12 -26.64 4.84
C THR A 684 35.77 -25.17 4.99
N SER A 685 34.48 -24.90 5.17
CA SER A 685 33.95 -23.54 5.26
C SER A 685 33.44 -23.28 6.67
N PRO A 686 33.77 -22.14 7.29
CA PRO A 686 33.12 -21.72 8.54
C PRO A 686 31.68 -21.26 8.29
N SER A 687 30.81 -21.40 9.29
CA SER A 687 29.42 -20.93 9.26
C SER A 687 29.17 -19.98 10.41
N ILE A 688 28.40 -18.91 10.19
CA ILE A 688 28.11 -17.89 11.21
C ILE A 688 26.60 -17.76 11.47
N ALA A 689 26.23 -17.55 12.73
CA ALA A 689 24.87 -17.25 13.17
C ALA A 689 24.85 -15.94 13.97
N ALA A 690 23.82 -15.12 13.77
CA ALA A 690 23.54 -13.96 14.61
C ALA A 690 22.61 -14.37 15.76
N LEU A 691 22.96 -14.03 17.00
CA LEU A 691 22.13 -14.35 18.16
C LEU A 691 20.97 -13.34 18.31
N PRO A 692 19.80 -13.76 18.82
CA PRO A 692 18.66 -12.86 19.05
C PRO A 692 18.98 -11.68 19.98
N ALA A 693 19.84 -11.88 20.98
CA ALA A 693 20.27 -10.86 21.94
C ALA A 693 21.41 -9.94 21.43
N GLY A 694 21.89 -10.15 20.21
CA GLY A 694 23.06 -9.48 19.64
C GLY A 694 24.34 -10.31 19.72
N GLY A 695 25.31 -10.00 18.86
CA GLY A 695 26.55 -10.75 18.70
C GLY A 695 26.45 -11.94 17.73
N PHE A 696 27.59 -12.57 17.47
CA PHE A 696 27.73 -13.61 16.45
C PHE A 696 28.48 -14.82 16.97
N VAL A 697 28.11 -16.00 16.47
CA VAL A 697 28.76 -17.28 16.76
C VAL A 697 29.25 -17.89 15.46
N ILE A 698 30.51 -18.31 15.43
CA ILE A 698 31.13 -18.92 14.25
C ILE A 698 31.46 -20.38 14.53
N ALA A 699 30.87 -21.32 13.79
CA ALA A 699 31.22 -22.73 13.82
C ALA A 699 32.24 -23.08 12.72
N TYR A 700 33.22 -23.93 13.02
CA TYR A 700 34.23 -24.37 12.06
C TYR A 700 34.80 -25.74 12.42
N GLN A 701 35.41 -26.42 11.44
CA GLN A 701 36.21 -27.63 11.69
C GLN A 701 37.66 -27.24 12.00
N ALA A 702 38.19 -27.66 13.14
CA ALA A 702 39.56 -27.35 13.53
C ALA A 702 40.58 -28.22 12.80
N ALA A 703 41.65 -27.61 12.27
CA ALA A 703 42.65 -28.33 11.47
C ALA A 703 43.50 -29.32 12.28
N ASN A 704 43.74 -29.04 13.55
CA ASN A 704 44.60 -29.83 14.42
C ASN A 704 43.92 -31.09 14.98
N THR A 705 42.61 -31.03 15.23
CA THR A 705 41.85 -32.13 15.83
C THR A 705 40.85 -32.78 14.87
N GLY A 706 40.51 -32.11 13.76
CA GLY A 706 39.39 -32.50 12.90
C GLY A 706 38.02 -32.34 13.57
N GLY A 707 37.96 -31.72 14.75
CA GLY A 707 36.75 -31.59 15.56
C GLY A 707 35.96 -30.32 15.28
N LEU A 708 34.68 -30.34 15.65
CA LEU A 708 33.80 -29.18 15.64
C LEU A 708 34.14 -28.23 16.78
N CYS A 709 34.44 -26.98 16.41
CA CYS A 709 34.68 -25.88 17.34
C CYS A 709 33.75 -24.71 17.02
N PHE A 710 33.55 -23.82 18.00
CA PHE A 710 32.89 -22.55 17.78
C PHE A 710 33.63 -21.39 18.44
N VAL A 711 33.41 -20.19 17.90
CA VAL A 711 33.85 -18.92 18.46
C VAL A 711 32.61 -18.21 19.02
N SER A 712 32.62 -17.93 20.32
CA SER A 712 31.53 -17.21 21.01
C SER A 712 31.50 -15.71 20.63
N PRO A 713 30.43 -14.97 20.99
CA PRO A 713 30.39 -13.52 20.81
C PRO A 713 31.48 -12.77 21.59
N SER A 714 31.99 -13.39 22.67
CA SER A 714 33.14 -12.91 23.45
C SER A 714 34.49 -13.30 22.84
N TRP A 715 34.50 -13.79 21.59
CA TRP A 715 35.69 -14.24 20.85
C TRP A 715 36.43 -15.42 21.50
N MET A 716 35.75 -16.19 22.35
CA MET A 716 36.34 -17.40 22.96
C MET A 716 36.21 -18.57 22.00
N ASN A 717 37.31 -19.27 21.77
CA ASN A 717 37.34 -20.48 20.95
C ASN A 717 37.10 -21.72 21.82
N THR A 718 36.04 -22.47 21.53
CA THR A 718 35.60 -23.62 22.32
C THR A 718 35.47 -24.85 21.43
N SER A 719 36.07 -25.96 21.85
CA SER A 719 35.87 -27.27 21.23
C SER A 719 34.63 -27.94 21.82
N LEU A 720 33.79 -28.54 20.97
CA LEU A 720 32.65 -29.35 21.41
C LEU A 720 33.02 -30.82 21.65
N GLY A 721 34.27 -31.22 21.36
CA GLY A 721 34.71 -32.62 21.49
C GLY A 721 34.08 -33.58 20.47
N LEU A 722 33.45 -33.06 19.42
CA LEU A 722 32.77 -33.84 18.38
C LEU A 722 33.66 -33.94 17.14
N GLY A 723 33.99 -35.15 16.70
CA GLY A 723 34.83 -35.38 15.52
C GLY A 723 34.04 -35.22 14.22
N MET A 724 34.49 -34.35 13.32
CA MET A 724 33.88 -34.14 12.01
C MET A 724 34.58 -34.96 10.92
N LYS A 725 33.85 -35.35 9.88
CA LYS A 725 34.43 -35.96 8.69
C LYS A 725 35.35 -34.96 7.98
N ALA A 726 36.53 -35.40 7.54
CA ALA A 726 37.47 -34.55 6.83
C ALA A 726 36.86 -34.02 5.51
N GLY A 727 37.05 -32.73 5.22
CA GLY A 727 36.52 -32.09 4.01
C GLY A 727 35.04 -31.73 4.08
N THR A 728 34.43 -31.67 5.28
CA THR A 728 33.03 -31.31 5.47
C THR A 728 32.90 -30.05 6.32
N SER A 729 31.87 -29.27 6.05
CA SER A 729 31.65 -27.98 6.72
C SER A 729 30.48 -28.09 7.71
N PRO A 730 30.56 -27.45 8.90
CA PRO A 730 29.41 -27.35 9.78
C PRO A 730 28.43 -26.27 9.27
N SER A 731 27.17 -26.38 9.66
CA SER A 731 26.17 -25.31 9.50
C SER A 731 25.59 -24.96 10.86
N ILE A 732 25.43 -23.67 11.15
CA ILE A 732 24.94 -23.15 12.44
C ILE A 732 23.74 -22.22 12.24
N ALA A 733 22.73 -22.33 13.11
CA ALA A 733 21.59 -21.43 13.16
C ALA A 733 21.22 -21.09 14.63
N PRO A 734 20.73 -19.87 14.91
CA PRO A 734 20.34 -19.47 16.26
C PRO A 734 19.02 -20.13 16.67
N LEU A 735 18.88 -20.53 17.93
CA LEU A 735 17.61 -21.00 18.48
C LEU A 735 16.82 -19.83 19.10
N ALA A 736 15.49 -19.90 19.04
CA ALA A 736 14.60 -18.82 19.48
C ALA A 736 14.60 -18.59 21.01
N ASN A 737 15.14 -19.52 21.80
CA ASN A 737 15.09 -19.52 23.27
C ASN A 737 16.20 -18.71 23.97
N GLY A 738 17.03 -17.97 23.22
CA GLY A 738 18.08 -17.10 23.77
C GLY A 738 19.44 -17.80 23.86
N ASP A 739 20.47 -17.10 23.37
CA ASP A 739 21.93 -17.40 23.35
C ASP A 739 22.42 -18.77 22.87
N ASN A 740 21.54 -19.70 22.50
CA ASN A 740 21.92 -21.02 22.01
C ASN A 740 21.81 -21.12 20.48
N CYS A 741 22.62 -22.01 19.89
CA CYS A 741 22.58 -22.34 18.47
C CYS A 741 22.47 -23.85 18.28
N VAL A 742 21.87 -24.25 17.17
CA VAL A 742 21.92 -25.61 16.65
C VAL A 742 23.01 -25.69 15.59
N ILE A 743 23.79 -26.76 15.62
CA ILE A 743 24.84 -27.03 14.64
C ILE A 743 24.57 -28.39 13.99
N ALA A 744 24.53 -28.43 12.66
CA ALA A 744 24.50 -29.66 11.89
C ALA A 744 25.90 -29.96 11.32
N MET A 745 26.33 -31.23 11.40
CA MET A 745 27.63 -31.68 10.89
C MET A 745 27.58 -33.13 10.38
N GLN A 746 28.47 -33.48 9.46
CA GLN A 746 28.79 -34.88 9.18
C GLN A 746 29.87 -35.35 10.17
N ALA A 747 29.55 -36.34 11.00
CA ALA A 747 30.51 -36.91 11.94
C ALA A 747 31.53 -37.83 11.25
N ASN A 748 32.60 -38.16 11.98
CA ASN A 748 33.66 -39.06 11.53
C ASN A 748 33.16 -40.44 11.04
N ASP A 749 32.07 -40.93 11.63
CA ASP A 749 31.36 -42.17 11.24
C ASP A 749 30.59 -42.05 9.91
N GLY A 750 30.52 -40.86 9.31
CA GLY A 750 29.85 -40.60 8.04
C GLY A 750 28.36 -40.27 8.16
N THR A 751 27.82 -40.17 9.37
CA THR A 751 26.41 -39.86 9.63
C THR A 751 26.18 -38.40 10.01
N LEU A 752 24.93 -37.94 9.86
CA LEU A 752 24.49 -36.63 10.31
C LEU A 752 24.41 -36.59 11.84
N TRP A 753 25.05 -35.59 12.44
CA TRP A 753 24.96 -35.28 13.85
C TRP A 753 24.45 -33.85 14.07
N ILE A 754 23.66 -33.68 15.12
CA ILE A 754 23.13 -32.38 15.55
C ILE A 754 23.70 -32.04 16.93
N ALA A 755 24.27 -30.86 17.09
CA ALA A 755 24.87 -30.39 18.33
C ALA A 755 24.29 -29.05 18.76
N THR A 756 24.55 -28.68 20.03
CA THR A 756 24.25 -27.34 20.56
C THR A 756 25.49 -26.72 21.17
N LEU A 757 25.46 -25.41 21.46
CA LEU A 757 26.60 -24.71 22.08
C LEU A 757 26.87 -25.17 23.52
N ALA A 758 25.89 -25.79 24.18
CA ALA A 758 26.03 -26.33 25.53
C ALA A 758 26.87 -27.63 25.59
N GLY A 759 27.27 -28.19 24.43
CA GLY A 759 27.94 -29.48 24.34
C GLY A 759 26.96 -30.64 24.18
N GLY A 760 27.45 -31.75 23.62
CA GLY A 760 26.66 -32.95 23.31
C GLY A 760 26.17 -32.96 21.86
N GLY A 761 26.63 -33.96 21.10
CA GLY A 761 26.16 -34.26 19.76
C GLY A 761 25.18 -35.44 19.79
N VAL A 762 24.03 -35.28 19.15
CA VAL A 762 23.03 -36.32 18.99
C VAL A 762 23.27 -37.02 17.64
N PRO A 763 23.68 -38.30 17.62
CA PRO A 763 23.75 -39.06 16.38
C PRO A 763 22.34 -39.31 15.85
N THR A 764 22.09 -38.96 14.59
CA THR A 764 20.78 -39.23 13.96
C THR A 764 20.72 -40.63 13.33
N GLY A 765 21.89 -41.26 13.11
CA GLY A 765 22.02 -42.51 12.35
C GLY A 765 21.86 -42.35 10.83
N LEU A 766 21.65 -41.13 10.33
CA LEU A 766 21.38 -40.87 8.92
C LEU A 766 22.70 -40.76 8.14
N ALA A 767 22.96 -41.71 7.25
CA ALA A 767 24.19 -41.76 6.46
C ALA A 767 24.24 -40.67 5.39
N MET A 768 25.41 -40.05 5.23
CA MET A 768 25.70 -39.02 4.24
C MET A 768 26.87 -39.45 3.34
N PRO A 769 26.93 -39.04 2.06
CA PRO A 769 28.08 -39.28 1.19
C PRO A 769 29.34 -38.61 1.74
N ALA A 770 30.52 -39.12 1.38
CA ALA A 770 31.78 -38.48 1.75
C ALA A 770 31.89 -37.09 1.11
N GLY A 771 32.21 -36.07 1.92
CA GLY A 771 32.34 -34.68 1.46
C GLY A 771 31.02 -33.91 1.38
N ALA A 772 29.88 -34.54 1.69
CA ALA A 772 28.60 -33.84 1.80
C ALA A 772 28.52 -33.07 3.12
N SER A 773 28.05 -31.82 3.07
CA SER A 773 27.86 -30.97 4.24
C SER A 773 26.36 -30.67 4.44
N PRO A 774 25.83 -30.77 5.66
CA PRO A 774 24.44 -30.43 5.93
C PRO A 774 24.25 -28.91 6.05
N THR A 775 22.99 -28.46 5.93
CA THR A 775 22.57 -27.09 6.27
C THR A 775 21.53 -27.14 7.37
N VAL A 776 21.55 -26.17 8.28
CA VAL A 776 20.50 -25.97 9.28
C VAL A 776 19.92 -24.56 9.19
N GLY A 777 18.60 -24.46 9.35
CA GLY A 777 17.89 -23.19 9.51
C GLY A 777 16.94 -23.29 10.69
N SER A 778 16.77 -22.21 11.43
CA SER A 778 15.86 -22.17 12.57
C SER A 778 14.51 -21.56 12.22
N ALA A 779 13.46 -22.18 12.73
CA ALA A 779 12.11 -21.68 12.64
C ALA A 779 11.88 -20.61 13.73
N PRO A 780 11.08 -19.57 13.45
CA PRO A 780 10.74 -18.53 14.43
C PRO A 780 10.10 -19.05 15.72
N ASN A 781 9.44 -20.23 15.67
CA ASN A 781 8.76 -20.87 16.80
C ASN A 781 9.65 -21.81 17.64
N GLY A 782 10.96 -21.87 17.38
CA GLY A 782 11.92 -22.65 18.16
C GLY A 782 12.25 -24.05 17.60
N GLY A 783 11.60 -24.49 16.52
CA GLY A 783 12.03 -25.67 15.75
C GLY A 783 13.18 -25.36 14.79
N TYR A 784 13.72 -26.37 14.10
CA TYR A 784 14.74 -26.17 13.07
C TYR A 784 14.63 -27.23 11.96
N VAL A 785 15.07 -26.89 10.75
CA VAL A 785 15.20 -27.83 9.63
C VAL A 785 16.66 -28.13 9.38
N VAL A 786 17.01 -29.40 9.26
CA VAL A 786 18.35 -29.86 8.85
C VAL A 786 18.24 -30.56 7.50
N ALA A 787 18.72 -29.94 6.43
CA ALA A 787 18.71 -30.52 5.09
C ALA A 787 20.10 -31.04 4.69
N PHE A 788 20.14 -32.17 3.99
CA PHE A 788 21.37 -32.85 3.63
C PHE A 788 21.19 -33.77 2.40
N GLN A 789 22.30 -34.13 1.77
CA GLN A 789 22.31 -35.20 0.77
C GLN A 789 22.49 -36.55 1.48
N GLY A 790 21.54 -37.47 1.30
CA GLY A 790 21.62 -38.84 1.80
C GLY A 790 22.65 -39.68 1.05
N ALA A 791 23.10 -40.79 1.65
CA ALA A 791 24.09 -41.69 1.04
C ALA A 791 23.66 -42.28 -0.33
N ASP A 792 22.36 -42.29 -0.60
CA ASP A 792 21.74 -42.65 -1.88
C ASP A 792 21.76 -41.53 -2.94
N GLY A 793 22.28 -40.34 -2.59
CA GLY A 793 22.34 -39.16 -3.44
C GLY A 793 21.09 -38.28 -3.41
N ASN A 794 20.06 -38.64 -2.64
CA ASN A 794 18.81 -37.90 -2.57
C ASN A 794 18.83 -36.78 -1.52
N LEU A 795 18.07 -35.70 -1.78
CA LEU A 795 17.77 -34.68 -0.78
C LEU A 795 16.89 -35.25 0.32
N ARG A 796 17.33 -35.07 1.56
CA ARG A 796 16.57 -35.43 2.76
C ARG A 796 16.63 -34.28 3.76
N TRP A 797 15.62 -34.16 4.61
CA TRP A 797 15.70 -33.22 5.73
C TRP A 797 14.93 -33.68 6.95
N LEU A 798 15.39 -33.24 8.11
CA LEU A 798 14.61 -33.28 9.34
C LEU A 798 13.72 -32.04 9.38
N ASN A 799 12.41 -32.22 9.54
CA ASN A 799 11.45 -31.13 9.66
C ASN A 799 11.52 -30.47 11.06
N PRO A 800 10.81 -29.36 11.32
CA PRO A 800 10.81 -28.71 12.64
C PRO A 800 10.32 -29.59 13.81
N ALA A 801 9.58 -30.67 13.54
CA ALA A 801 9.14 -31.65 14.52
C ALA A 801 10.19 -32.76 14.76
N GLY A 802 11.27 -32.80 13.98
CA GLY A 802 12.31 -33.82 14.03
C GLY A 802 12.06 -35.04 13.15
N ASP A 803 10.97 -35.05 12.36
CA ASP A 803 10.69 -36.16 11.45
C ASP A 803 11.56 -36.08 10.21
N LEU A 804 12.04 -37.25 9.77
CA LEU A 804 12.74 -37.38 8.50
C LEU A 804 11.77 -37.29 7.33
N VAL A 805 12.07 -36.41 6.38
CA VAL A 805 11.36 -36.25 5.11
C VAL A 805 12.23 -36.78 3.96
N GLU A 806 11.68 -37.74 3.22
CA GLU A 806 12.37 -38.46 2.13
C GLU A 806 11.54 -38.44 0.83
N PRO A 807 11.54 -37.34 0.08
CA PRO A 807 10.68 -37.20 -1.10
C PRO A 807 11.21 -37.95 -2.35
N GLY A 808 12.36 -38.63 -2.27
CA GLY A 808 12.98 -39.31 -3.42
C GLY A 808 13.56 -38.35 -4.47
N ILE A 809 13.90 -37.11 -4.08
CA ILE A 809 14.45 -36.08 -4.98
C ILE A 809 15.96 -36.26 -5.12
N ALA A 810 16.44 -36.56 -6.33
CA ALA A 810 17.87 -36.72 -6.59
C ALA A 810 18.62 -35.38 -6.68
N MET A 811 19.66 -35.24 -5.85
CA MET A 811 20.58 -34.09 -5.89
C MET A 811 21.79 -34.38 -6.77
N ARG A 812 22.40 -33.33 -7.34
CA ARG A 812 23.68 -33.48 -8.02
C ARG A 812 24.76 -33.89 -7.02
N ALA A 813 25.54 -34.91 -7.36
CA ALA A 813 26.65 -35.37 -6.51
C ALA A 813 27.67 -34.25 -6.25
N GLY A 814 28.14 -34.15 -5.00
CA GLY A 814 29.13 -33.15 -4.59
C GLY A 814 28.54 -31.74 -4.41
N THR A 815 27.22 -31.61 -4.23
CA THR A 815 26.54 -30.34 -3.95
C THR A 815 25.83 -30.40 -2.60
N ASN A 816 25.62 -29.24 -1.99
CA ASN A 816 24.97 -29.11 -0.69
C ASN A 816 23.68 -28.29 -0.82
N PRO A 817 22.62 -28.62 -0.05
CA PRO A 817 21.42 -27.79 0.02
C PRO A 817 21.63 -26.57 0.91
N SER A 818 20.77 -25.55 0.78
CA SER A 818 20.68 -24.40 1.68
C SER A 818 19.23 -24.20 2.10
N VAL A 819 18.97 -23.83 3.35
CA VAL A 819 17.60 -23.62 3.88
C VAL A 819 17.43 -22.22 4.48
N ALA A 820 16.27 -21.62 4.28
CA ALA A 820 15.86 -20.40 4.96
C ALA A 820 14.40 -20.49 5.41
N PHE A 821 14.08 -19.76 6.48
CA PHE A 821 12.73 -19.60 7.00
C PHE A 821 12.24 -18.18 6.74
N ASN A 822 10.95 -18.04 6.48
CA ASN A 822 10.28 -16.76 6.59
C ASN A 822 9.73 -16.54 8.01
N ALA A 823 9.24 -15.33 8.26
CA ALA A 823 8.75 -14.95 9.57
C ALA A 823 7.45 -15.70 9.98
N ALA A 824 6.72 -16.25 9.00
CA ALA A 824 5.54 -17.10 9.23
C ALA A 824 5.90 -18.56 9.57
N GLY A 825 7.18 -18.92 9.56
CA GLY A 825 7.65 -20.30 9.81
C GLY A 825 7.58 -21.23 8.61
N ASP A 826 7.21 -20.73 7.43
CA ASP A 826 7.36 -21.49 6.19
C ASP A 826 8.84 -21.51 5.79
N TYR A 827 9.30 -22.59 5.18
CA TYR A 827 10.70 -22.75 4.76
C TYR A 827 10.84 -23.14 3.30
N ARG A 828 12.01 -22.81 2.76
CA ARG A 828 12.43 -23.27 1.44
C ARG A 828 13.84 -23.82 1.52
N ILE A 829 14.04 -24.97 0.87
CA ILE A 829 15.34 -25.60 0.68
C ILE A 829 15.71 -25.41 -0.78
N ALA A 830 16.79 -24.69 -1.07
CA ALA A 830 17.37 -24.56 -2.40
C ALA A 830 18.50 -25.58 -2.60
N PHE A 831 18.57 -26.18 -3.78
CA PHE A 831 19.58 -27.19 -4.11
C PHE A 831 19.80 -27.30 -5.63
N GLN A 832 20.91 -27.92 -6.03
CA GLN A 832 21.14 -28.30 -7.42
C GLN A 832 20.56 -29.70 -7.68
N HIS A 833 19.54 -29.78 -8.53
CA HIS A 833 18.95 -31.05 -8.95
C HIS A 833 19.94 -31.87 -9.80
N GLN A 834 19.79 -33.20 -9.85
CA GLN A 834 20.67 -34.08 -10.64
C GLN A 834 20.80 -33.69 -12.13
N SER A 835 19.78 -33.04 -12.71
CA SER A 835 19.82 -32.52 -14.09
C SER A 835 20.69 -31.27 -14.26
N GLY A 836 21.25 -30.73 -13.17
CA GLY A 836 22.12 -29.56 -13.17
C GLY A 836 21.39 -28.23 -13.04
N VAL A 837 20.07 -28.20 -12.85
CA VAL A 837 19.28 -26.97 -12.67
C VAL A 837 19.06 -26.62 -11.21
N LEU A 838 18.86 -25.34 -10.92
CA LEU A 838 18.42 -24.86 -9.62
C LEU A 838 16.98 -25.32 -9.35
N ALA A 839 16.77 -25.92 -8.18
CA ALA A 839 15.46 -26.30 -7.69
C ALA A 839 15.25 -25.82 -6.24
N THR A 840 13.98 -25.67 -5.87
CA THR A 840 13.57 -25.43 -4.48
C THR A 840 12.52 -26.44 -4.05
N VAL A 841 12.45 -26.73 -2.76
CA VAL A 841 11.39 -27.55 -2.17
C VAL A 841 10.91 -26.92 -0.87
N GLY A 842 9.61 -26.99 -0.62
CA GLY A 842 8.96 -26.51 0.60
C GLY A 842 8.57 -27.65 1.55
N PRO A 843 7.79 -27.35 2.60
CA PRO A 843 7.43 -28.33 3.63
C PRO A 843 6.62 -29.52 3.12
N THR A 844 5.88 -29.34 2.03
CA THR A 844 5.06 -30.39 1.41
C THR A 844 5.86 -31.41 0.61
N GLY A 845 7.18 -31.22 0.47
CA GLY A 845 8.05 -32.08 -0.33
C GLY A 845 7.88 -31.93 -1.85
N SER A 846 7.01 -31.01 -2.31
CA SER A 846 6.84 -30.73 -3.73
C SER A 846 8.00 -29.90 -4.28
N MET A 847 8.80 -30.50 -5.17
CA MET A 847 9.92 -29.83 -5.83
C MET A 847 9.42 -28.88 -6.91
N VAL A 848 10.02 -27.69 -6.97
CA VAL A 848 9.88 -26.74 -8.07
C VAL A 848 11.23 -26.53 -8.74
N THR A 849 11.35 -26.91 -10.00
CA THR A 849 12.53 -26.57 -10.82
C THR A 849 12.38 -25.17 -11.39
N THR A 850 13.42 -24.35 -11.27
CA THR A 850 13.40 -22.95 -11.71
C THR A 850 13.77 -22.76 -13.19
N GLY A 851 14.18 -23.84 -13.87
CA GLY A 851 14.70 -23.82 -15.23
C GLY A 851 16.10 -23.18 -15.38
N GLN A 852 16.69 -22.67 -14.29
CA GLN A 852 18.01 -22.02 -14.33
C GLN A 852 19.15 -23.04 -14.28
N PRO A 853 20.03 -23.12 -15.28
CA PRO A 853 21.15 -24.05 -15.27
C PRO A 853 22.24 -23.54 -14.33
N MET A 854 22.75 -24.42 -13.48
CA MET A 854 23.81 -24.13 -12.52
C MET A 854 25.15 -24.71 -12.99
N ALA A 855 26.25 -24.10 -12.56
CA ALA A 855 27.59 -24.62 -12.76
C ALA A 855 27.76 -26.03 -12.16
N SER A 856 28.73 -26.80 -12.66
CA SER A 856 28.99 -28.14 -12.14
C SER A 856 29.50 -28.09 -10.70
N ALA A 857 28.92 -28.92 -9.83
CA ALA A 857 29.26 -28.98 -8.41
C ALA A 857 29.09 -27.64 -7.65
N ALA A 858 28.15 -26.79 -8.09
CA ALA A 858 27.85 -25.53 -7.43
C ALA A 858 26.63 -25.67 -6.51
N SER A 859 26.76 -25.20 -5.27
CA SER A 859 25.65 -25.17 -4.32
C SER A 859 25.00 -23.77 -4.31
N PRO A 860 23.68 -23.67 -4.16
CA PRO A 860 23.01 -22.37 -4.04
C PRO A 860 22.98 -21.88 -2.59
N GLY A 861 22.88 -20.57 -2.40
CA GLY A 861 22.54 -19.94 -1.12
C GLY A 861 21.13 -19.38 -1.14
N ILE A 862 20.38 -19.48 -0.05
CA ILE A 862 19.02 -18.93 0.07
C ILE A 862 18.90 -18.01 1.28
N ALA A 863 18.15 -16.92 1.14
CA ALA A 863 17.77 -16.07 2.26
C ALA A 863 16.34 -15.58 2.11
N VAL A 864 15.71 -15.22 3.24
CA VAL A 864 14.43 -14.52 3.24
C VAL A 864 14.65 -13.02 3.01
N THR A 865 13.80 -12.44 2.17
CA THR A 865 13.63 -11.01 1.95
C THR A 865 12.19 -10.61 2.29
N ALA A 866 11.91 -9.32 2.35
CA ALA A 866 10.54 -8.83 2.52
C ALA A 866 9.58 -9.34 1.43
N ALA A 867 10.08 -9.67 0.23
CA ALA A 867 9.28 -10.17 -0.89
C ALA A 867 9.12 -11.70 -0.90
N GLY A 868 9.79 -12.43 -0.01
CA GLY A 868 9.83 -13.90 0.01
C GLY A 868 11.26 -14.45 -0.06
N PHE A 869 11.45 -15.63 -0.65
CA PHE A 869 12.77 -16.28 -0.69
C PHE A 869 13.57 -15.91 -1.94
N ASP A 870 14.80 -15.44 -1.72
CA ASP A 870 15.75 -15.16 -2.77
C ASP A 870 16.88 -16.19 -2.77
N VAL A 871 17.29 -16.63 -3.96
CA VAL A 871 18.32 -17.64 -4.15
C VAL A 871 19.49 -17.06 -4.94
N LEU A 872 20.69 -17.10 -4.37
CA LEU A 872 21.94 -16.83 -5.08
C LEU A 872 22.53 -18.13 -5.60
N PHE A 873 22.94 -18.13 -6.87
CA PHE A 873 23.50 -19.33 -7.48
C PHE A 873 24.55 -18.98 -8.54
N GLN A 874 25.53 -19.86 -8.69
CA GLN A 874 26.46 -19.82 -9.81
C GLN A 874 25.78 -20.47 -11.02
N HIS A 875 25.49 -19.66 -12.04
CA HIS A 875 24.93 -20.12 -13.29
C HIS A 875 25.97 -20.92 -14.10
N SER A 876 25.53 -21.72 -15.07
CA SER A 876 26.40 -22.59 -15.88
C SER A 876 27.48 -21.87 -16.69
N ASP A 877 27.39 -20.54 -16.83
CA ASP A 877 28.42 -19.66 -17.41
C ASP A 877 29.49 -19.22 -16.38
N GLY A 878 29.45 -19.77 -15.16
CA GLY A 878 30.37 -19.45 -14.07
C GLY A 878 30.04 -18.13 -13.35
N LYS A 879 28.98 -17.42 -13.75
CA LYS A 879 28.61 -16.12 -13.19
C LYS A 879 27.55 -16.24 -12.11
N LEU A 880 27.59 -15.32 -11.15
CA LEU A 880 26.60 -15.21 -10.10
C LEU A 880 25.28 -14.64 -10.65
N ARG A 881 24.17 -15.24 -10.23
CA ARG A 881 22.81 -14.76 -10.46
C ARG A 881 22.01 -14.81 -9.18
N ARG A 882 21.01 -13.94 -9.08
CA ARG A 882 20.01 -13.91 -8.02
C ARG A 882 18.64 -14.22 -8.62
N LEU A 883 17.99 -15.28 -8.15
CA LEU A 883 16.58 -15.53 -8.40
C LEU A 883 15.79 -14.88 -7.27
N THR A 884 14.95 -13.90 -7.59
CA THR A 884 14.10 -13.21 -6.60
C THR A 884 12.86 -14.05 -6.27
N ALA A 885 12.22 -13.73 -5.16
CA ALA A 885 10.93 -14.31 -4.77
C ALA A 885 9.83 -14.16 -5.85
N SER A 886 9.90 -13.11 -6.68
CA SER A 886 9.01 -12.90 -7.82
C SER A 886 9.35 -13.76 -9.06
N GLY A 887 10.37 -14.62 -8.97
CA GLY A 887 10.84 -15.45 -10.07
C GLY A 887 11.76 -14.74 -11.07
N GLN A 888 12.14 -13.48 -10.80
CA GLN A 888 13.03 -12.73 -11.68
C GLN A 888 14.49 -13.15 -11.47
N VAL A 889 15.22 -13.35 -12.57
CA VAL A 889 16.66 -13.62 -12.52
C VAL A 889 17.42 -12.32 -12.77
N ILE A 890 18.18 -11.89 -11.77
CA ILE A 890 19.06 -10.72 -11.83
C ILE A 890 20.48 -11.23 -12.05
N ALA A 891 21.10 -10.85 -13.17
CA ALA A 891 22.50 -11.10 -13.43
C ALA A 891 23.36 -10.06 -12.70
N THR A 892 24.27 -10.51 -11.84
CA THR A 892 25.24 -9.60 -11.19
C THR A 892 26.55 -9.49 -11.98
N GLY A 893 26.76 -10.39 -12.96
CA GLY A 893 27.92 -10.39 -13.85
C GLY A 893 29.23 -10.88 -13.23
N ALA A 894 29.28 -11.06 -11.91
CA ALA A 894 30.47 -11.50 -11.16
C ALA A 894 30.82 -12.96 -11.46
N ALA A 895 32.09 -13.26 -11.69
CA ALA A 895 32.56 -14.66 -11.73
C ALA A 895 32.67 -15.20 -10.31
N VAL A 896 32.16 -16.41 -10.07
CA VAL A 896 32.30 -17.11 -8.77
C VAL A 896 33.36 -18.20 -8.91
N ALA A 897 34.16 -18.41 -7.86
CA ALA A 897 35.12 -19.51 -7.83
C ALA A 897 34.41 -20.87 -7.95
N THR A 898 35.04 -21.81 -8.67
CA THR A 898 34.45 -23.14 -8.89
C THR A 898 34.29 -23.88 -7.56
N GLY A 899 33.08 -24.40 -7.30
CA GLY A 899 32.75 -25.12 -6.07
C GLY A 899 32.49 -24.24 -4.84
N ALA A 900 32.58 -22.91 -4.96
CA ALA A 900 32.23 -21.99 -3.87
C ALA A 900 30.72 -21.72 -3.84
N THR A 901 30.16 -21.68 -2.63
CA THR A 901 28.75 -21.35 -2.38
C THR A 901 28.65 -19.86 -2.02
N PRO A 902 27.89 -19.04 -2.77
CA PRO A 902 27.61 -17.66 -2.37
C PRO A 902 26.65 -17.63 -1.17
N SER A 903 26.82 -16.65 -0.26
CA SER A 903 25.96 -16.48 0.93
C SER A 903 25.26 -15.13 0.93
N LEU A 904 24.03 -15.07 1.43
CA LEU A 904 23.22 -13.87 1.63
C LEU A 904 22.95 -13.69 3.13
N SER A 905 22.97 -12.46 3.65
CA SER A 905 22.34 -12.20 4.94
C SER A 905 20.84 -11.99 4.75
N ALA A 906 20.03 -12.54 5.65
CA ALA A 906 18.58 -12.34 5.63
C ALA A 906 18.25 -10.86 5.83
N ALA A 907 17.28 -10.33 5.09
CA ALA A 907 16.69 -9.03 5.43
C ALA A 907 15.86 -9.22 6.71
N LEU A 908 16.05 -8.36 7.70
CA LEU A 908 15.20 -8.37 8.89
C LEU A 908 13.77 -7.96 8.48
N ALA A 909 12.92 -8.95 8.22
CA ALA A 909 11.50 -8.73 8.00
C ALA A 909 10.82 -8.55 9.36
N LEU A 910 10.41 -7.32 9.67
CA LEU A 910 9.35 -7.10 10.65
C LEU A 910 8.09 -7.82 10.13
N THR A 911 7.64 -8.81 10.89
CA THR A 911 6.53 -9.71 10.62
C THR A 911 5.24 -8.95 10.30
N LEU A 912 4.70 -9.11 9.09
CA LEU A 912 3.25 -9.02 8.85
C LEU A 912 2.66 -10.44 8.93
N PRO A 913 1.41 -10.60 9.41
CA PRO A 913 0.79 -11.92 9.51
C PRO A 913 0.64 -12.58 8.11
N PRO A 914 0.77 -13.91 8.01
CA PRO A 914 0.70 -14.59 6.73
C PRO A 914 -0.70 -14.44 6.09
N PRO A 915 -0.79 -14.35 4.76
CA PRO A 915 -2.07 -14.46 4.08
C PRO A 915 -2.65 -15.86 4.29
N VAL A 916 -3.94 -15.93 4.59
CA VAL A 916 -4.69 -17.19 4.60
C VAL A 916 -4.78 -17.68 3.14
N ALA A 917 -4.41 -18.94 2.89
CA ALA A 917 -4.45 -19.50 1.54
C ALA A 917 -5.90 -19.59 1.03
N LYS A 918 -6.15 -19.03 -0.17
CA LYS A 918 -7.42 -19.14 -0.88
C LYS A 918 -7.64 -20.56 -1.41
N LYS A 919 -8.89 -20.96 -1.58
CA LYS A 919 -9.31 -22.20 -2.24
C LYS A 919 -10.33 -21.86 -3.32
N THR A 920 -10.42 -22.69 -4.36
CA THR A 920 -11.50 -22.57 -5.34
C THR A 920 -12.80 -23.11 -4.73
N TYR A 921 -13.81 -22.26 -4.63
CA TYR A 921 -15.17 -22.63 -4.25
C TYR A 921 -16.09 -22.48 -5.47
N ASN A 922 -16.98 -23.44 -5.68
CA ASN A 922 -18.01 -23.32 -6.70
C ASN A 922 -19.28 -22.76 -6.04
N VAL A 923 -19.48 -21.45 -6.14
CA VAL A 923 -20.61 -20.75 -5.53
C VAL A 923 -21.90 -21.21 -6.22
N PRO A 924 -22.91 -21.71 -5.47
CA PRO A 924 -24.16 -22.18 -6.05
C PRO A 924 -25.03 -21.01 -6.52
N ASP A 925 -25.88 -21.24 -7.53
CA ASP A 925 -26.94 -20.29 -7.90
C ASP A 925 -28.02 -20.29 -6.82
N LEU A 926 -28.25 -19.13 -6.21
CA LEU A 926 -29.16 -18.86 -5.10
C LEU A 926 -30.45 -18.18 -5.57
N ILE A 927 -30.56 -17.79 -6.84
CA ILE A 927 -31.74 -17.11 -7.37
C ILE A 927 -32.96 -18.03 -7.25
N GLY A 928 -34.07 -17.48 -6.75
CA GLY A 928 -35.32 -18.22 -6.49
C GLY A 928 -35.34 -19.01 -5.18
N MET A 929 -34.24 -19.06 -4.41
CA MET A 929 -34.21 -19.69 -3.08
C MET A 929 -34.76 -18.75 -2.00
N THR A 930 -35.16 -19.31 -0.86
CA THR A 930 -35.32 -18.54 0.38
C THR A 930 -33.96 -18.33 1.06
N PRO A 931 -33.80 -17.30 1.92
CA PRO A 931 -32.56 -17.08 2.68
C PRO A 931 -32.09 -18.30 3.48
N ASP A 932 -33.01 -19.08 4.05
CA ASP A 932 -32.68 -20.30 4.80
C ASP A 932 -32.12 -21.40 3.89
N GLN A 933 -32.70 -21.57 2.70
CA GLN A 933 -32.20 -22.52 1.69
C GLN A 933 -30.81 -22.11 1.19
N ALA A 934 -30.61 -20.82 0.92
CA ALA A 934 -29.32 -20.28 0.53
C ALA A 934 -28.26 -20.46 1.63
N GLY A 935 -28.61 -20.22 2.90
CA GLY A 935 -27.70 -20.41 4.02
C GLY A 935 -27.28 -21.87 4.22
N ALA A 936 -28.19 -22.82 4.00
CA ALA A 936 -27.85 -24.23 4.00
C ALA A 936 -26.89 -24.61 2.85
N ALA A 937 -27.14 -24.10 1.64
CA ALA A 937 -26.32 -24.37 0.46
C ALA A 937 -24.88 -23.83 0.59
N LEU A 938 -24.74 -22.60 1.11
CA LEU A 938 -23.44 -21.96 1.31
C LEU A 938 -22.61 -22.64 2.40
N LYS A 939 -23.25 -22.97 3.53
CA LYS A 939 -22.60 -23.65 4.65
C LYS A 939 -22.06 -25.03 4.25
N ALA A 940 -22.75 -25.74 3.35
CA ALA A 940 -22.34 -27.06 2.86
C ALA A 940 -21.01 -27.03 2.10
N ILE A 941 -20.64 -25.89 1.51
CA ILE A 941 -19.38 -25.72 0.76
C ILE A 941 -18.33 -24.90 1.52
N GLY A 942 -18.57 -24.55 2.79
CA GLY A 942 -17.63 -23.78 3.60
C GLY A 942 -17.66 -22.27 3.34
N LEU A 943 -18.78 -21.75 2.83
CA LEU A 943 -19.09 -20.32 2.72
C LEU A 943 -20.21 -19.94 3.70
N ARG A 944 -20.50 -18.64 3.85
CA ARG A 944 -21.58 -18.15 4.73
C ARG A 944 -22.51 -17.17 4.03
N VAL A 945 -23.71 -17.01 4.57
CA VAL A 945 -24.62 -15.93 4.17
C VAL A 945 -23.96 -14.59 4.51
N GLY A 946 -23.86 -13.73 3.51
CA GLY A 946 -23.42 -12.36 3.64
C GLY A 946 -24.57 -11.42 4.01
N VAL A 947 -24.50 -10.19 3.53
CA VAL A 947 -25.58 -9.21 3.68
C VAL A 947 -26.77 -9.62 2.82
N ILE A 948 -27.96 -9.60 3.42
CA ILE A 948 -29.23 -9.75 2.72
C ILE A 948 -29.79 -8.35 2.46
N SER A 949 -29.87 -7.96 1.20
CA SER A 949 -30.52 -6.73 0.78
C SER A 949 -32.00 -6.99 0.50
N HIS A 950 -32.82 -5.96 0.52
CA HIS A 950 -34.27 -6.06 0.29
C HIS A 950 -34.69 -5.18 -0.88
N ILE A 951 -35.54 -5.70 -1.76
CA ILE A 951 -36.08 -4.95 -2.91
C ILE A 951 -37.58 -5.24 -3.09
N ALA A 952 -38.32 -4.26 -3.62
CA ALA A 952 -39.72 -4.42 -3.99
C ALA A 952 -39.83 -4.36 -5.53
N LYS A 953 -39.70 -5.49 -6.22
CA LYS A 953 -39.79 -5.57 -7.69
C LYS A 953 -41.15 -6.02 -8.21
N CYS A 954 -42.01 -6.61 -7.38
CA CYS A 954 -43.34 -7.12 -7.79
C CYS A 954 -43.29 -8.18 -8.93
N ILE A 955 -42.17 -8.88 -9.10
CA ILE A 955 -41.97 -9.88 -10.19
C ILE A 955 -41.93 -11.32 -9.65
N GLU A 956 -41.52 -11.52 -8.40
CA GLU A 956 -41.34 -12.84 -7.77
C GLU A 956 -42.09 -12.91 -6.42
N ALA A 957 -42.17 -14.11 -5.83
CA ALA A 957 -42.85 -14.29 -4.54
C ALA A 957 -42.09 -13.60 -3.39
N PRO A 958 -42.77 -12.91 -2.45
CA PRO A 958 -42.11 -12.31 -1.28
C PRO A 958 -41.28 -13.34 -0.50
N GLY A 959 -40.07 -12.94 -0.09
CA GLY A 959 -39.12 -13.79 0.62
C GLY A 959 -38.21 -14.65 -0.27
N THR A 960 -38.23 -14.46 -1.59
CA THR A 960 -37.33 -15.13 -2.54
C THR A 960 -36.15 -14.26 -2.93
N ILE A 961 -35.00 -14.88 -3.24
CA ILE A 961 -33.81 -14.19 -3.74
C ILE A 961 -34.01 -13.86 -5.22
N VAL A 962 -33.90 -12.58 -5.60
CA VAL A 962 -34.32 -12.11 -6.94
C VAL A 962 -33.20 -11.56 -7.84
N ALA A 963 -32.10 -11.05 -7.28
CA ALA A 963 -30.83 -10.68 -7.96
C ALA A 963 -30.07 -9.55 -7.24
N PRO A 964 -28.77 -9.36 -7.53
CA PRO A 964 -27.79 -10.38 -7.83
C PRO A 964 -27.27 -11.01 -6.52
N GLN A 965 -26.64 -12.18 -6.63
CA GLN A 965 -25.80 -12.72 -5.56
C GLN A 965 -24.35 -12.32 -5.81
N HIS A 966 -23.53 -12.12 -4.79
CA HIS A 966 -22.10 -11.84 -4.96
C HIS A 966 -21.25 -12.61 -3.94
N PRO A 967 -20.23 -13.37 -4.37
CA PRO A 967 -19.83 -13.63 -5.76
C PRO A 967 -20.94 -14.32 -6.56
N ASP A 968 -20.93 -14.15 -7.89
CA ASP A 968 -21.89 -14.79 -8.78
C ASP A 968 -21.79 -16.33 -8.72
N ALA A 969 -22.75 -17.03 -9.32
CA ALA A 969 -22.70 -18.49 -9.40
C ALA A 969 -21.50 -18.96 -10.25
N GLY A 970 -20.72 -19.91 -9.74
CA GLY A 970 -19.56 -20.47 -10.44
C GLY A 970 -18.26 -20.53 -9.63
N PRO A 971 -17.13 -20.86 -10.28
CA PRO A 971 -15.86 -21.06 -9.60
C PRO A 971 -15.18 -19.72 -9.24
N HIS A 972 -14.89 -19.53 -7.95
CA HIS A 972 -14.18 -18.36 -7.43
C HIS A 972 -13.05 -18.77 -6.48
N GLU A 973 -11.89 -18.12 -6.57
CA GLU A 973 -10.86 -18.20 -5.54
C GLU A 973 -11.25 -17.33 -4.34
N LEU A 974 -11.71 -17.96 -3.27
CA LEU A 974 -12.18 -17.29 -2.06
C LEU A 974 -11.41 -17.79 -0.83
N LEU A 975 -11.47 -17.02 0.26
CA LEU A 975 -11.02 -17.49 1.56
C LEU A 975 -12.07 -18.45 2.15
N PRO A 976 -11.66 -19.42 3.01
CA PRO A 976 -12.61 -20.15 3.83
C PRO A 976 -13.55 -19.20 4.56
N ASP A 977 -14.84 -19.56 4.61
CA ASP A 977 -15.89 -18.76 5.24
C ASP A 977 -16.20 -17.41 4.54
N SER A 978 -15.84 -17.24 3.26
CA SER A 978 -16.18 -16.00 2.55
C SER A 978 -17.70 -15.79 2.44
N PRO A 979 -18.21 -14.55 2.60
CA PRO A 979 -19.64 -14.27 2.54
C PRO A 979 -20.15 -14.28 1.08
N VAL A 980 -21.39 -14.74 0.89
CA VAL A 980 -22.15 -14.54 -0.35
C VAL A 980 -23.38 -13.69 -0.06
N HIS A 981 -23.41 -12.50 -0.64
CA HIS A 981 -24.45 -11.48 -0.47
C HIS A 981 -25.57 -11.71 -1.48
N PHE A 982 -26.82 -11.38 -1.17
CA PHE A 982 -27.94 -11.52 -2.12
C PHE A 982 -29.12 -10.64 -1.75
N THR A 983 -30.01 -10.37 -2.70
CA THR A 983 -31.20 -9.52 -2.50
C THR A 983 -32.48 -10.34 -2.47
N VAL A 984 -33.37 -10.02 -1.54
CA VAL A 984 -34.66 -10.70 -1.29
C VAL A 984 -35.83 -9.76 -1.61
N GLU A 985 -36.86 -10.29 -2.27
CA GLU A 985 -38.12 -9.59 -2.53
C GLU A 985 -38.91 -9.37 -1.23
N THR A 986 -39.32 -8.14 -0.91
CA THR A 986 -40.14 -7.85 0.29
C THR A 986 -41.62 -7.73 0.01
N GLY A 987 -42.04 -7.40 -1.22
CA GLY A 987 -43.44 -7.22 -1.58
C GLY A 987 -44.14 -5.97 -1.02
N GLU A 988 -43.43 -5.07 -0.30
CA GLU A 988 -44.04 -3.95 0.44
C GLU A 988 -44.30 -2.66 -0.39
N GLY A 989 -44.14 -2.67 -1.71
CA GLY A 989 -44.27 -1.47 -2.57
C GLY A 989 -45.60 -1.27 -3.30
N CYS A 990 -46.61 -2.13 -3.11
CA CYS A 990 -47.83 -2.10 -3.92
C CYS A 990 -48.85 -1.03 -3.45
N VAL A 991 -48.59 0.23 -3.79
CA VAL A 991 -49.68 1.20 -4.01
C VAL A 991 -49.56 1.72 -5.43
N ILE A 992 -50.25 1.05 -6.36
CA ILE A 992 -50.53 1.59 -7.68
C ILE A 992 -51.63 2.64 -7.49
N THR A 993 -51.27 3.90 -7.32
CA THR A 993 -52.22 5.00 -7.58
C THR A 993 -52.21 5.32 -9.06
N LYS A 994 -53.41 5.25 -9.64
CA LYS A 994 -53.75 5.63 -11.02
C LYS A 994 -53.38 7.06 -11.37
#